data_AF-A0AA86N8P6-F1
#
_entry.id   AF-A0AA86N8P6-F1
#
_cell.length_a   1.000
_cell.length_b   1.000
_cell.length_c   1.000
_cell.angle_alpha   90.00
_cell.angle_beta   90.00
_cell.angle_gamma   90.00
#
_symmetry.space_group_name_H-M   'P 1'
#
loop_
_entity.id
_entity.type
_entity.pdbx_description
1 polymer ?
#
loop_
_entity_poly.entity_id
_entity_poly.type
_entity_poly.pdbx_seq_one_letter_code
_entity_poly.pdbx_strand_id
1 'polypeptide(L)'
;MNRDTANKDSSLVSTAKELQCLKSVEREVLDWFPDYIVNAHQTGQLYIHDLSDRKFNAINSSLLNLKQILNNGFSINGTQYNEPTSFSTALQKTGNIIYEVSSNQYGAVAIPEIDTVLAKYVEQDYRHIQQQFKVIQDYDQNHFEYHCMKMLNEQCLCAWKQFEERLNTINNGNAQLPFVTLTFGIDTSMFAKIVASNLLQARIEGLGKQNSTPIFPKLVFIYKNEIHGEQGPNKDLFEKSIVCSTKRMMPDYLSVDSGYVCEIYEKYGKIVSPQGCRSFLGPFSFDNDIIFNGRANAGVVSINPVRCALIVSQDPTFVKGDTEKFYQLVDNSIYLAIQVHNITREHLKLQKASSNPLFFCEGGCYKKLLCDDTLESVLEGFSWSIGYIGLNECSLLLYGKELHESNQFAIEFLSHLKEQLEAYQKQFNMMFSIYGTPAESMTYSLNQKDRKQFGIVKGVTDKKYYINSFHCNIRQELDPVDKMTIEAPLFHLSKGGRITYTELPNVRNMKAIGQLCREAMKLGLYWGINIQLDECKDCGHSSEFFEHCCSECKSTNIVEITRVCGYISFRLVKGRSRMNDGKLQEIEERVDHVKATQSLKPLKNNDIVNGPGLRVSVWLNGCPHKCKGCHNQQLWDYKPSIPYNVDEIVKLMCTGIQKDLSILGGEPLAPENVNITLKICQAVKQILPDRNIWLWTGYDYEQVKDFEVMKLIDVLVDGKFIQEKKDVSLQYRGSTNQRILNPLTGEVLAKYM
;
A
#
# COMPACT_ATOMS: atom_id res chain seq x y z
N MET A 1 -8.09 -16.03 22.73
CA MET A 1 -7.76 -16.26 21.31
C MET A 1 -6.64 -15.31 20.95
N ASN A 2 -5.49 -15.81 20.48
CA ASN A 2 -4.38 -14.97 20.04
C ASN A 2 -4.84 -14.14 18.81
N ARG A 3 -4.58 -12.82 18.81
CA ARG A 3 -4.92 -11.86 17.74
C ARG A 3 -3.68 -11.06 17.28
N ASP A 4 -2.50 -11.68 17.38
CA ASP A 4 -1.22 -11.06 17.05
C ASP A 4 -0.98 -10.97 15.54
N THR A 5 -1.74 -11.74 14.74
CA THR A 5 -1.71 -11.73 13.26
C THR A 5 -3.12 -11.87 12.68
N ALA A 6 -3.54 -10.92 11.85
CA ALA A 6 -4.87 -10.89 11.22
C ALA A 6 -5.10 -12.05 10.25
N ASN A 7 -4.03 -12.68 9.76
CA ASN A 7 -4.07 -13.79 8.81
C ASN A 7 -4.25 -15.18 9.47
N LYS A 8 -4.23 -15.27 10.79
CA LYS A 8 -4.41 -16.54 11.53
C LYS A 8 -5.78 -16.61 12.18
N ASP A 9 -6.61 -17.55 11.73
CA ASP A 9 -7.89 -17.81 12.40
C ASP A 9 -7.68 -18.77 13.58
N SER A 10 -7.50 -18.19 14.78
CA SER A 10 -7.25 -18.95 16.01
C SER A 10 -8.38 -19.92 16.42
N SER A 11 -9.53 -19.92 15.74
CA SER A 11 -10.59 -20.92 15.96
C SER A 11 -10.34 -22.25 15.24
N LEU A 12 -9.43 -22.29 14.27
CA LEU A 12 -9.09 -23.50 13.52
C LEU A 12 -8.16 -24.41 14.33
N VAL A 13 -8.36 -25.72 14.21
CA VAL A 13 -7.54 -26.75 14.88
C VAL A 13 -6.08 -26.66 14.45
N SER A 14 -5.80 -26.43 13.16
CA SER A 14 -4.44 -26.27 12.63
C SER A 14 -3.72 -25.09 13.27
N THR A 15 -4.39 -23.93 13.32
CA THR A 15 -3.85 -22.72 13.94
C THR A 15 -3.65 -22.88 15.44
N ALA A 16 -4.57 -23.55 16.15
CA ALA A 16 -4.41 -23.83 17.58
C ALA A 16 -3.18 -24.71 17.87
N LYS A 17 -2.94 -25.76 17.07
CA LYS A 17 -1.75 -26.63 17.19
C LYS A 17 -0.45 -25.85 16.98
N GLU A 18 -0.40 -25.04 15.93
CA GLU A 18 0.77 -24.22 15.62
C GLU A 18 1.06 -23.21 16.75
N LEU A 19 0.05 -22.47 17.22
CA LEU A 19 0.19 -21.52 18.33
C LEU A 19 0.70 -22.19 19.62
N GLN A 20 0.26 -23.41 19.89
CA GLN A 20 0.74 -24.19 21.03
C GLN A 20 2.22 -24.59 20.85
N CYS A 21 2.60 -25.01 19.64
CA CYS A 21 4.00 -25.31 19.30
C CYS A 21 4.90 -24.08 19.49
N LEU A 22 4.54 -22.94 18.88
CA LEU A 22 5.30 -21.69 19.00
C LEU A 22 5.47 -21.25 20.45
N LYS A 23 4.40 -21.35 21.25
CA LYS A 23 4.45 -21.00 22.67
C LYS A 23 5.33 -21.95 23.50
N SER A 24 5.38 -23.24 23.15
CA SER A 24 6.21 -24.21 23.88
C SER A 24 7.71 -23.98 23.71
N VAL A 25 8.14 -23.44 22.57
CA VAL A 25 9.57 -23.23 22.25
C VAL A 25 10.06 -21.82 22.57
N GLU A 26 9.16 -20.87 22.84
CA GLU A 26 9.50 -19.46 23.08
C GLU A 26 10.58 -19.31 24.16
N ARG A 27 10.42 -20.02 25.29
CA ARG A 27 11.40 -19.98 26.39
C ARG A 27 12.75 -20.54 25.98
N GLU A 28 12.77 -21.65 25.23
CA GLU A 28 14.01 -22.26 24.75
C GLU A 28 14.80 -21.32 23.83
N VAL A 29 14.11 -20.51 23.02
CA VAL A 29 14.78 -19.52 22.17
C VAL A 29 15.28 -18.33 23.00
N LEU A 30 14.53 -17.90 24.02
CA LEU A 30 15.00 -16.84 24.91
C LEU A 30 16.32 -17.23 25.61
N ASP A 31 16.48 -18.50 25.96
CA ASP A 31 17.70 -19.03 26.58
C ASP A 31 18.93 -18.99 25.64
N TRP A 32 18.76 -18.69 24.34
CA TRP A 32 19.88 -18.44 23.41
C TRP A 32 20.58 -17.11 23.68
N PHE A 33 19.86 -16.17 24.30
CA PHE A 33 20.33 -14.81 24.47
C PHE A 33 20.73 -14.55 25.93
N PRO A 34 21.78 -13.74 26.16
CA PRO A 34 22.10 -13.27 27.51
C PRO A 34 20.92 -12.55 28.18
N ASP A 35 20.85 -12.61 29.52
CA ASP A 35 19.76 -12.03 30.32
C ASP A 35 19.46 -10.56 30.00
N TYR A 36 20.47 -9.77 29.67
CA TYR A 36 20.29 -8.35 29.33
C TYR A 36 19.50 -8.15 28.01
N ILE A 37 19.66 -9.05 27.03
CA ILE A 37 18.88 -9.05 25.77
C ILE A 37 17.44 -9.50 26.06
N VAL A 38 17.30 -10.58 26.83
CA VAL A 38 15.99 -11.12 27.23
C VAL A 38 15.20 -10.04 27.97
N ASN A 39 15.83 -9.36 28.93
CA ASN A 39 15.22 -8.25 29.66
C ASN A 39 14.85 -7.09 28.73
N ALA A 40 15.72 -6.70 27.78
CA ALA A 40 15.41 -5.66 26.82
C ALA A 40 14.21 -6.02 25.92
N HIS A 41 14.04 -7.28 25.54
CA HIS A 41 12.85 -7.77 24.83
C HIS A 41 11.58 -7.72 25.70
N GLN A 42 11.68 -8.25 26.93
CA GLN A 42 10.55 -8.33 27.86
C GLN A 42 10.05 -6.95 28.28
N THR A 43 10.96 -6.02 28.56
CA THR A 43 10.65 -4.63 28.92
C THR A 43 10.21 -3.77 27.73
N GLY A 44 10.50 -4.19 26.50
CA GLY A 44 10.11 -3.47 25.28
C GLY A 44 11.08 -2.38 24.85
N GLN A 45 12.35 -2.46 25.27
CA GLN A 45 13.44 -1.68 24.67
C GLN A 45 13.73 -2.16 23.23
N LEU A 46 13.64 -3.47 23.02
CA LEU A 46 13.72 -4.09 21.70
C LEU A 46 12.58 -5.10 21.49
N TYR A 47 12.31 -5.43 20.24
CA TYR A 47 11.33 -6.42 19.83
C TYR A 47 11.97 -7.40 18.86
N ILE A 48 12.15 -8.65 19.31
CA ILE A 48 12.64 -9.75 18.48
C ILE A 48 11.44 -10.30 17.73
N HIS A 49 11.40 -10.08 16.41
CA HIS A 49 10.31 -10.59 15.57
C HIS A 49 10.44 -12.09 15.41
N ASP A 50 9.27 -12.75 15.32
CA ASP A 50 9.12 -14.18 15.04
C ASP A 50 10.02 -15.03 15.95
N LEU A 51 10.06 -14.67 17.24
CA LEU A 51 11.00 -15.22 18.21
C LEU A 51 10.95 -16.76 18.24
N SER A 52 9.76 -17.34 18.35
CA SER A 52 9.59 -18.80 18.39
C SER A 52 10.01 -19.49 17.09
N ASP A 53 9.80 -18.85 15.94
CA ASP A 53 10.18 -19.42 14.63
C ASP A 53 11.69 -19.57 14.47
N ARG A 54 12.48 -18.78 15.21
CA ARG A 54 13.94 -18.92 15.24
C ARG A 54 14.37 -20.30 15.72
N LYS A 55 13.58 -20.97 16.58
CA LYS A 55 13.86 -22.34 17.03
C LYS A 55 14.06 -23.30 15.86
N PHE A 56 13.29 -23.11 14.79
CA PHE A 56 13.29 -23.96 13.61
C PHE A 56 14.33 -23.53 12.58
N ASN A 57 15.16 -22.53 12.89
CA ASN A 57 16.22 -22.00 12.02
C ASN A 57 15.70 -21.67 10.61
N ALA A 58 14.48 -21.15 10.54
CA ALA A 58 13.89 -20.67 9.31
C ALA A 58 14.41 -19.26 8.99
N ILE A 59 14.41 -18.90 7.70
CA ILE A 59 14.63 -17.51 7.26
C ILE A 59 13.32 -16.72 7.35
N ASN A 60 13.41 -15.39 7.29
CA ASN A 60 12.24 -14.52 7.27
C ASN A 60 11.56 -14.55 5.90
N SER A 61 12.07 -13.78 4.95
CA SER A 61 11.42 -13.56 3.65
C SER A 61 12.41 -13.73 2.50
N SER A 62 11.92 -14.10 1.31
CA SER A 62 12.76 -14.42 0.16
C SER A 62 12.28 -13.75 -1.12
N LEU A 63 13.22 -13.36 -2.00
CA LEU A 63 12.95 -13.12 -3.42
C LEU A 63 13.24 -14.43 -4.14
N LEU A 64 12.19 -15.15 -4.53
CA LEU A 64 12.34 -16.47 -5.10
C LEU A 64 12.81 -16.39 -6.56
N ASN A 65 13.83 -17.16 -6.94
CA ASN A 65 14.22 -17.29 -8.35
C ASN A 65 13.31 -18.29 -9.10
N LEU A 66 12.04 -17.92 -9.28
CA LEU A 66 11.04 -18.79 -9.91
C LEU A 66 11.46 -19.24 -11.31
N LYS A 67 12.10 -18.36 -12.09
CA LYS A 67 12.57 -18.68 -13.45
C LYS A 67 13.52 -19.89 -13.44
N GLN A 68 14.48 -19.92 -12.51
CA GLN A 68 15.44 -21.00 -12.42
C GLN A 68 14.79 -22.32 -11.99
N ILE A 69 13.87 -22.28 -11.03
CA ILE A 69 13.10 -23.45 -10.59
C ILE A 69 12.30 -24.04 -11.76
N LEU A 70 11.53 -23.20 -12.48
CA LEU A 70 10.66 -23.69 -13.54
C LEU A 70 11.46 -24.21 -14.74
N ASN A 71 12.56 -23.56 -15.13
CA ASN A 71 13.37 -23.95 -16.29
C ASN A 71 14.05 -25.32 -16.11
N ASN A 72 14.51 -25.62 -14.90
CA ASN A 72 15.30 -26.82 -14.65
C ASN A 72 14.47 -28.03 -14.21
N GLY A 73 13.17 -27.81 -13.94
CA GLY A 73 12.40 -28.73 -13.13
C GLY A 73 12.85 -28.71 -11.66
N PHE A 74 12.08 -29.37 -10.80
CA PHE A 74 12.32 -29.39 -9.35
C PHE A 74 11.66 -30.59 -8.68
N SER A 75 12.09 -30.91 -7.46
CA SER A 75 11.45 -31.92 -6.61
C SER A 75 10.64 -31.31 -5.47
N ILE A 76 9.44 -31.85 -5.21
CA ILE A 76 8.71 -31.63 -3.95
C ILE A 76 8.32 -33.00 -3.40
N ASN A 77 8.69 -33.28 -2.15
CA ASN A 77 8.33 -34.52 -1.45
C ASN A 77 8.64 -35.80 -2.27
N GLY A 78 9.80 -35.82 -2.95
CA GLY A 78 10.26 -36.93 -3.79
C GLY A 78 9.61 -37.01 -5.17
N THR A 79 8.62 -36.17 -5.47
CA THR A 79 7.99 -36.10 -6.79
C THR A 79 8.74 -35.11 -7.69
N GLN A 80 9.18 -35.57 -8.86
CA GLN A 80 9.88 -34.75 -9.84
C GLN A 80 8.90 -34.01 -10.76
N TYR A 81 9.11 -32.71 -10.89
CA TYR A 81 8.37 -31.84 -11.80
C TYR A 81 9.28 -31.41 -12.95
N ASN A 82 8.85 -31.67 -14.19
CA ASN A 82 9.53 -31.15 -15.37
C ASN A 82 9.25 -29.65 -15.57
N GLU A 83 9.93 -29.02 -16.53
CA GLU A 83 9.55 -27.68 -17.00
C GLU A 83 8.07 -27.68 -17.45
N PRO A 84 7.26 -26.66 -17.08
CA PRO A 84 5.91 -26.50 -17.62
C PRO A 84 5.89 -26.33 -19.16
N THR A 85 4.82 -26.75 -19.81
CA THR A 85 4.65 -26.64 -21.27
C THR A 85 3.51 -25.70 -21.68
N SER A 86 2.85 -25.08 -20.70
CA SER A 86 1.74 -24.14 -20.88
C SER A 86 1.68 -23.15 -19.73
N PHE A 87 0.99 -22.03 -19.92
CA PHE A 87 0.83 -21.01 -18.88
C PHE A 87 0.08 -21.55 -17.66
N SER A 88 -1.01 -22.29 -17.90
CA SER A 88 -1.80 -22.89 -16.83
C SER A 88 -0.99 -23.86 -15.96
N THR A 89 -0.17 -24.73 -16.58
CA THR A 89 0.69 -25.65 -15.82
C THR A 89 1.82 -24.93 -15.10
N ALA A 90 2.38 -23.86 -15.70
CA ALA A 90 3.38 -23.03 -15.05
C ALA A 90 2.84 -22.36 -13.80
N LEU A 91 1.63 -21.79 -13.88
CA LEU A 91 1.01 -21.09 -12.78
C LEU A 91 0.55 -22.05 -11.66
N GLN A 92 0.05 -23.25 -12.01
CA GLN A 92 -0.26 -24.30 -11.05
C GLN A 92 0.98 -24.73 -10.26
N LYS A 93 2.09 -25.01 -10.95
CA LYS A 93 3.37 -25.36 -10.31
C LYS A 93 3.90 -24.21 -9.45
N THR A 94 3.78 -22.97 -9.93
CA THR A 94 4.12 -21.77 -9.14
C THR A 94 3.33 -21.71 -7.84
N GLY A 95 2.03 -22.04 -7.86
CA GLY A 95 1.22 -22.14 -6.65
C GLY A 95 1.78 -23.16 -5.66
N ASN A 96 2.13 -24.36 -6.12
CA ASN A 96 2.74 -25.40 -5.26
C ASN A 96 4.07 -24.97 -4.67
N ILE A 97 4.92 -24.33 -5.49
CA ILE A 97 6.20 -23.78 -5.05
C ILE A 97 6.00 -22.75 -3.94
N ILE A 98 5.04 -21.81 -4.10
CA ILE A 98 4.73 -20.81 -3.06
C ILE A 98 4.30 -21.49 -1.76
N TYR A 99 3.42 -22.50 -1.83
CA TYR A 99 2.97 -23.21 -0.63
C TYR A 99 4.13 -23.87 0.12
N GLU A 100 4.97 -24.57 -0.61
CA GLU A 100 6.10 -25.30 -0.02
C GLU A 100 7.16 -24.34 0.53
N VAL A 101 7.57 -23.32 -0.23
CA VAL A 101 8.56 -22.34 0.26
C VAL A 101 8.00 -21.58 1.46
N SER A 102 6.76 -21.10 1.41
CA SER A 102 6.15 -20.34 2.51
C SER A 102 5.89 -21.17 3.77
N SER A 103 5.88 -22.50 3.67
CA SER A 103 5.76 -23.40 4.83
C SER A 103 7.11 -23.59 5.55
N ASN A 104 8.21 -23.29 4.87
CA ASN A 104 9.57 -23.51 5.37
C ASN A 104 10.32 -22.17 5.64
N GLN A 105 9.56 -21.08 5.79
CA GLN A 105 10.03 -19.76 6.24
C GLN A 105 8.90 -19.07 7.01
N TYR A 106 9.20 -18.15 7.91
CA TYR A 106 8.16 -17.50 8.75
C TYR A 106 7.59 -16.20 8.15
N GLY A 107 8.27 -15.63 7.16
CA GLY A 107 7.85 -14.44 6.45
C GLY A 107 7.44 -14.70 5.00
N ALA A 108 7.43 -13.63 4.21
CA ALA A 108 6.79 -13.63 2.89
C ALA A 108 7.66 -14.19 1.76
N VAL A 109 7.02 -14.84 0.79
CA VAL A 109 7.62 -15.19 -0.50
C VAL A 109 7.31 -14.08 -1.49
N ALA A 110 8.32 -13.52 -2.14
CA ALA A 110 8.10 -12.58 -3.23
C ALA A 110 8.59 -13.18 -4.54
N ILE A 111 7.79 -13.02 -5.60
CA ILE A 111 8.15 -13.43 -6.96
C ILE A 111 8.29 -12.16 -7.81
N PRO A 112 9.54 -11.78 -8.13
CA PRO A 112 9.82 -10.62 -8.96
C PRO A 112 9.40 -10.85 -10.41
N GLU A 113 8.84 -9.82 -11.03
CA GLU A 113 8.62 -9.74 -12.49
C GLU A 113 7.88 -10.98 -13.03
N ILE A 114 6.78 -11.35 -12.38
CA ILE A 114 6.03 -12.58 -12.67
C ILE A 114 5.52 -12.61 -14.12
N ASP A 115 5.22 -11.44 -14.68
CA ASP A 115 4.87 -11.24 -16.07
C ASP A 115 5.98 -11.66 -17.01
N THR A 116 7.21 -11.19 -16.77
CA THR A 116 8.41 -11.57 -17.53
C THR A 116 8.71 -13.06 -17.39
N VAL A 117 8.61 -13.61 -16.17
CA VAL A 117 8.92 -15.03 -15.90
C VAL A 117 7.95 -15.96 -16.62
N LEU A 118 6.65 -15.61 -16.68
CA LEU A 118 5.63 -16.46 -17.26
C LEU A 118 5.34 -16.19 -18.75
N ALA A 119 5.84 -15.09 -19.32
CA ALA A 119 5.60 -14.69 -20.71
C ALA A 119 5.89 -15.80 -21.72
N LYS A 120 6.99 -16.55 -21.53
CA LYS A 120 7.37 -17.64 -22.44
C LYS A 120 6.31 -18.75 -22.53
N TYR A 121 5.55 -18.99 -21.47
CA TYR A 121 4.53 -20.03 -21.45
C TYR A 121 3.23 -19.57 -22.13
N VAL A 122 2.93 -18.26 -22.04
CA VAL A 122 1.84 -17.65 -22.82
C VAL A 122 2.17 -17.66 -24.32
N GLU A 123 3.44 -17.41 -24.68
CA GLU A 123 3.89 -17.54 -26.07
C GLU A 123 3.73 -18.97 -26.60
N GLN A 124 4.08 -19.98 -25.79
CA GLN A 124 3.88 -21.38 -26.14
C GLN A 124 2.39 -21.68 -26.37
N ASP A 125 1.51 -21.26 -25.45
CA ASP A 125 0.06 -21.45 -25.60
C ASP A 125 -0.48 -20.78 -26.86
N TYR A 126 -0.03 -19.55 -27.15
CA TYR A 126 -0.40 -18.85 -28.38
C TYR A 126 0.00 -19.63 -29.63
N ARG A 127 1.23 -20.16 -29.70
CA ARG A 127 1.68 -20.99 -30.84
C ARG A 127 0.83 -22.25 -30.99
N HIS A 128 0.45 -22.92 -29.89
CA HIS A 128 -0.43 -24.08 -29.93
C HIS A 128 -1.83 -23.72 -30.43
N ILE A 129 -2.39 -22.61 -29.94
CA ILE A 129 -3.70 -22.11 -30.38
C ILE A 129 -3.66 -21.79 -31.89
N GLN A 130 -2.63 -21.10 -32.36
CA GLN A 130 -2.46 -20.83 -33.78
C GLN A 130 -2.42 -22.10 -34.63
N GLN A 131 -1.75 -23.17 -34.15
CA GLN A 131 -1.72 -24.46 -34.85
C GLN A 131 -3.10 -25.11 -34.91
N GLN A 132 -3.89 -25.04 -33.85
CA GLN A 132 -5.26 -25.58 -33.81
C GLN A 132 -6.17 -24.87 -34.82
N PHE A 133 -6.12 -23.54 -34.90
CA PHE A 133 -6.94 -22.77 -35.82
C PHE A 133 -6.49 -22.90 -37.29
N LYS A 134 -5.20 -23.14 -37.57
CA LYS A 134 -4.70 -23.36 -38.94
C LYS A 134 -5.26 -24.62 -39.62
N VAL A 135 -5.78 -25.57 -38.85
CA VAL A 135 -6.43 -26.78 -39.39
C VAL A 135 -7.84 -26.47 -39.91
N ILE A 136 -8.44 -25.36 -39.49
CA ILE A 136 -9.76 -24.91 -39.92
C ILE A 136 -9.57 -24.02 -41.17
N GLN A 137 -9.93 -24.52 -42.35
CA GLN A 137 -9.96 -23.70 -43.57
C GLN A 137 -11.06 -22.62 -43.45
N ASP A 138 -10.80 -21.42 -44.02
CA ASP A 138 -11.72 -20.27 -44.19
C ASP A 138 -11.69 -19.10 -43.17
N TYR A 139 -10.62 -18.87 -42.41
CA TYR A 139 -10.45 -17.60 -41.67
C TYR A 139 -9.65 -16.56 -42.48
N ASP A 140 -10.14 -15.31 -42.53
CA ASP A 140 -9.26 -14.19 -42.84
C ASP A 140 -8.29 -13.92 -41.69
N GLN A 141 -7.17 -13.26 -41.99
CA GLN A 141 -6.07 -13.06 -41.04
C GLN A 141 -6.50 -12.28 -39.77
N ASN A 142 -7.43 -11.34 -39.89
CA ASN A 142 -7.87 -10.52 -38.76
C ASN A 142 -8.79 -11.32 -37.82
N HIS A 143 -9.71 -12.10 -38.37
CA HIS A 143 -10.56 -12.99 -37.58
C HIS A 143 -9.73 -14.10 -36.92
N PHE A 144 -8.77 -14.68 -37.64
CA PHE A 144 -7.83 -15.66 -37.08
C PHE A 144 -7.12 -15.11 -35.84
N GLU A 145 -6.54 -13.92 -35.95
CA GLU A 145 -5.81 -13.28 -34.85
C GLU A 145 -6.74 -12.96 -33.66
N TYR A 146 -7.93 -12.42 -33.93
CA TYR A 146 -8.93 -12.13 -32.90
C TYR A 146 -9.32 -13.38 -32.11
N HIS A 147 -9.61 -14.49 -32.79
CA HIS A 147 -9.99 -15.75 -32.13
C HIS A 147 -8.84 -16.36 -31.33
N CYS A 148 -7.61 -16.33 -31.86
CA CYS A 148 -6.42 -16.79 -31.14
C CYS A 148 -6.21 -15.97 -29.85
N MET A 149 -6.24 -14.65 -29.96
CA MET A 149 -6.05 -13.75 -28.82
C MET A 149 -7.19 -13.85 -27.80
N LYS A 150 -8.44 -14.00 -28.25
CA LYS A 150 -9.58 -14.22 -27.35
C LYS A 150 -9.41 -15.49 -26.53
N MET A 151 -9.12 -16.62 -27.19
CA MET A 151 -8.93 -17.91 -26.52
C MET A 151 -7.73 -17.87 -25.56
N LEU A 152 -6.63 -17.23 -25.96
CA LEU A 152 -5.45 -17.05 -25.10
C LEU A 152 -5.77 -16.26 -23.84
N ASN A 153 -6.49 -15.13 -23.97
CA ASN A 153 -6.90 -14.32 -22.82
C ASN A 153 -7.86 -15.07 -21.89
N GLU A 154 -8.85 -15.80 -22.43
CA GLU A 154 -9.77 -16.62 -21.64
C GLU A 154 -9.02 -17.70 -20.83
N GLN A 155 -8.04 -18.38 -21.45
CA GLN A 155 -7.19 -19.36 -20.77
C GLN A 155 -6.33 -18.73 -19.68
N CYS A 156 -5.67 -17.60 -19.96
CA CYS A 156 -4.84 -16.88 -18.99
C CYS A 156 -5.66 -16.38 -17.80
N LEU A 157 -6.82 -15.79 -18.06
CA LEU A 157 -7.74 -15.31 -17.03
C LEU A 157 -8.23 -16.45 -16.13
N CYS A 158 -8.61 -17.59 -16.74
CA CYS A 158 -9.05 -18.77 -15.99
C CYS A 158 -7.94 -19.33 -15.08
N ALA A 159 -6.70 -19.39 -15.58
CA ALA A 159 -5.56 -19.83 -14.78
C ALA A 159 -5.28 -18.88 -13.61
N TRP A 160 -5.32 -17.55 -13.85
CA TRP A 160 -5.13 -16.56 -12.79
C TRP A 160 -6.19 -16.64 -11.69
N LYS A 161 -7.46 -16.81 -12.06
CA LYS A 161 -8.55 -16.99 -11.08
C LYS A 161 -8.33 -18.20 -10.19
N GLN A 162 -7.97 -19.34 -10.79
CA GLN A 162 -7.68 -20.57 -10.03
C GLN A 162 -6.48 -20.38 -9.09
N PHE A 163 -5.47 -19.63 -9.54
CA PHE A 163 -4.30 -19.31 -8.73
C PHE A 163 -4.64 -18.41 -7.54
N GLU A 164 -5.37 -17.32 -7.76
CA GLU A 164 -5.82 -16.44 -6.66
C GLU A 164 -6.76 -17.16 -5.70
N GLU A 165 -7.71 -17.95 -6.20
CA GLU A 165 -8.60 -18.75 -5.35
C GLU A 165 -7.81 -19.72 -4.47
N ARG A 166 -6.84 -20.44 -5.06
CA ARG A 166 -5.98 -21.37 -4.32
C ARG A 166 -5.24 -20.66 -3.19
N LEU A 167 -4.68 -19.47 -3.43
CA LEU A 167 -3.91 -18.71 -2.42
C LEU A 167 -4.77 -18.08 -1.31
N ASN A 168 -6.10 -18.07 -1.45
CA ASN A 168 -7.03 -17.54 -0.44
C ASN A 168 -7.89 -18.62 0.23
N THR A 169 -7.72 -19.89 -0.13
CA THR A 169 -8.55 -21.00 0.37
C THR A 169 -7.77 -22.04 1.16
N ILE A 170 -6.46 -22.17 0.92
CA ILE A 170 -5.61 -23.18 1.54
C ILE A 170 -4.59 -22.51 2.47
N ASN A 171 -4.43 -23.04 3.68
CA ASN A 171 -3.38 -22.61 4.60
C ASN A 171 -2.07 -23.35 4.30
N ASN A 172 -0.95 -22.67 4.48
CA ASN A 172 0.39 -23.28 4.43
C ASN A 172 0.74 -24.00 5.75
N GLY A 173 1.97 -24.51 5.86
CA GLY A 173 2.48 -25.19 7.06
C GLY A 173 2.42 -24.38 8.34
N ASN A 174 2.43 -23.05 8.23
CA ASN A 174 2.30 -22.09 9.34
C ASN A 174 0.83 -21.73 9.64
N ALA A 175 -0.10 -22.63 9.29
CA ALA A 175 -1.54 -22.51 9.52
C ALA A 175 -2.16 -21.15 9.18
N GLN A 176 -1.66 -20.50 8.12
CA GLN A 176 -2.11 -19.21 7.61
C GLN A 176 -2.16 -19.22 6.08
N LEU A 177 -2.87 -18.26 5.49
CA LEU A 177 -2.79 -18.03 4.05
C LEU A 177 -1.34 -17.69 3.66
N PRO A 178 -0.83 -18.21 2.53
CA PRO A 178 0.55 -17.96 2.11
C PRO A 178 0.75 -16.47 1.86
N PHE A 179 1.64 -15.85 2.64
CA PHE A 179 2.00 -14.45 2.45
C PHE A 179 2.90 -14.32 1.22
N VAL A 180 2.29 -14.04 0.06
CA VAL A 180 2.99 -13.89 -1.21
C VAL A 180 2.82 -12.49 -1.82
N THR A 181 3.90 -11.98 -2.42
CA THR A 181 3.92 -10.74 -3.19
C THR A 181 4.36 -11.01 -4.63
N LEU A 182 3.64 -10.47 -5.60
CA LEU A 182 3.99 -10.52 -7.02
C LEU A 182 4.30 -9.11 -7.51
N THR A 183 5.42 -8.96 -8.21
CA THR A 183 5.75 -7.71 -8.91
C THR A 183 5.65 -7.88 -10.42
N PHE A 184 5.19 -6.86 -11.14
CA PHE A 184 4.96 -6.90 -12.59
C PHE A 184 4.82 -5.49 -13.18
N GLY A 185 4.85 -5.38 -14.51
CA GLY A 185 4.46 -4.18 -15.28
C GLY A 185 5.54 -3.64 -16.20
N ILE A 186 6.82 -3.94 -15.93
CA ILE A 186 7.94 -3.32 -16.64
C ILE A 186 8.18 -3.89 -18.04
N ASP A 187 7.84 -5.16 -18.29
CA ASP A 187 8.09 -5.82 -19.57
C ASP A 187 7.05 -5.36 -20.62
N THR A 188 7.56 -4.86 -21.76
CA THR A 188 6.73 -4.31 -22.86
C THR A 188 6.42 -5.33 -23.95
N SER A 189 6.87 -6.58 -23.81
CA SER A 189 6.53 -7.65 -24.75
C SER A 189 5.04 -7.97 -24.70
N MET A 190 4.49 -8.37 -25.85
CA MET A 190 3.08 -8.70 -25.98
C MET A 190 2.64 -9.75 -24.94
N PHE A 191 3.43 -10.80 -24.76
CA PHE A 191 3.06 -11.91 -23.86
C PHE A 191 3.17 -11.52 -22.38
N ALA A 192 4.18 -10.76 -21.97
CA ALA A 192 4.25 -10.26 -20.59
C ALA A 192 3.06 -9.32 -20.28
N LYS A 193 2.70 -8.45 -21.22
CA LYS A 193 1.51 -7.59 -21.10
C LYS A 193 0.21 -8.39 -20.96
N ILE A 194 0.07 -9.51 -21.66
CA ILE A 194 -1.07 -10.43 -21.50
C ILE A 194 -1.08 -11.05 -20.10
N VAL A 195 0.08 -11.49 -19.59
CA VAL A 195 0.20 -12.03 -18.23
C VAL A 195 -0.27 -10.99 -17.20
N ALA A 196 0.30 -9.78 -17.24
CA ALA A 196 -0.01 -8.70 -16.31
C ALA A 196 -1.47 -8.20 -16.42
N SER A 197 -1.97 -8.03 -17.65
CA SER A 197 -3.34 -7.56 -17.89
C SER A 197 -4.38 -8.56 -17.40
N ASN A 198 -4.15 -9.86 -17.56
CA ASN A 198 -5.07 -10.90 -17.06
C ASN A 198 -4.96 -11.09 -15.53
N LEU A 199 -3.78 -10.85 -14.93
CA LEU A 199 -3.64 -10.80 -13.47
C LEU A 199 -4.51 -9.68 -12.88
N LEU A 200 -4.40 -8.47 -13.44
CA LEU A 200 -5.25 -7.34 -13.03
C LEU A 200 -6.73 -7.62 -13.27
N GLN A 201 -7.07 -8.27 -14.39
CA GLN A 201 -8.45 -8.63 -14.70
C GLN A 201 -9.03 -9.62 -13.68
N ALA A 202 -8.29 -10.68 -13.33
CA ALA A 202 -8.70 -11.65 -12.32
C ALA A 202 -8.95 -10.95 -10.97
N ARG A 203 -8.04 -10.06 -10.57
CA ARG A 203 -8.19 -9.27 -9.34
C ARG A 203 -9.43 -8.38 -9.37
N ILE A 204 -9.67 -7.68 -10.49
CA ILE A 204 -10.86 -6.82 -10.68
C ILE A 204 -12.14 -7.63 -10.53
N GLU A 205 -12.21 -8.81 -11.17
CA GLU A 205 -13.37 -9.70 -11.09
C GLU A 205 -13.58 -10.27 -9.69
N GLY A 206 -12.50 -10.50 -8.94
CA GLY A 206 -12.56 -11.01 -7.56
C GLY A 206 -12.88 -12.50 -7.47
N LEU A 207 -13.03 -13.00 -6.24
CA LEU A 207 -13.21 -14.43 -5.96
C LEU A 207 -14.67 -14.83 -5.74
N GLY A 208 -15.01 -16.00 -6.27
CA GLY A 208 -16.29 -16.67 -6.04
C GLY A 208 -17.49 -15.93 -6.64
N LYS A 209 -18.69 -16.40 -6.32
CA LYS A 209 -19.95 -15.83 -6.86
C LYS A 209 -20.19 -14.38 -6.42
N GLN A 210 -19.63 -13.99 -5.28
CA GLN A 210 -19.77 -12.67 -4.67
C GLN A 210 -18.72 -11.67 -5.16
N ASN A 211 -17.79 -12.08 -6.02
CA ASN A 211 -16.71 -11.22 -6.51
C ASN A 211 -15.93 -10.59 -5.33
N SER A 212 -15.61 -11.39 -4.31
CA SER A 212 -14.95 -10.90 -3.08
C SER A 212 -13.52 -10.44 -3.38
N THR A 213 -13.04 -9.41 -2.69
CA THR A 213 -11.66 -8.96 -2.84
C THR A 213 -10.69 -10.03 -2.30
N PRO A 214 -9.78 -10.55 -3.14
CA PRO A 214 -8.76 -11.48 -2.68
C PRO A 214 -7.76 -10.76 -1.76
N ILE A 215 -7.28 -11.45 -0.72
CA ILE A 215 -6.27 -10.91 0.21
C ILE A 215 -4.86 -11.12 -0.36
N PHE A 216 -4.58 -12.33 -0.86
CA PHE A 216 -3.33 -12.68 -1.52
C PHE A 216 -3.55 -13.07 -3.00
N PRO A 217 -2.52 -13.02 -3.85
CA PRO A 217 -1.22 -12.39 -3.61
C PRO A 217 -1.35 -10.88 -3.42
N LYS A 218 -0.39 -10.28 -2.70
CA LYS A 218 -0.14 -8.84 -2.76
C LYS A 218 0.39 -8.51 -4.14
N LEU A 219 -0.14 -7.46 -4.77
CA LEU A 219 0.25 -7.03 -6.11
C LEU A 219 1.05 -5.73 -6.02
N VAL A 220 2.20 -5.68 -6.70
CA VAL A 220 3.05 -4.50 -6.80
C VAL A 220 3.33 -4.19 -8.26
N PHE A 221 2.76 -3.10 -8.75
CA PHE A 221 2.95 -2.60 -10.10
C PHE A 221 4.23 -1.78 -10.17
N ILE A 222 5.18 -2.21 -11.00
CA ILE A 222 6.43 -1.51 -11.24
C ILE A 222 6.16 -0.44 -12.30
N TYR A 223 6.34 0.83 -11.92
CA TYR A 223 6.07 1.97 -12.77
C TYR A 223 7.36 2.62 -13.27
N LYS A 224 7.32 3.01 -14.55
CA LYS A 224 8.32 3.84 -15.23
C LYS A 224 7.60 4.74 -16.22
N ASN A 225 7.84 6.03 -16.20
CA ASN A 225 7.11 7.01 -17.01
C ASN A 225 7.27 6.76 -18.52
N GLU A 226 8.44 6.31 -18.97
CA GLU A 226 8.67 5.98 -20.39
C GLU A 226 7.79 4.82 -20.89
N ILE A 227 7.42 3.90 -19.99
CA ILE A 227 6.66 2.69 -20.31
C ILE A 227 5.15 2.89 -20.08
N HIS A 228 4.79 3.65 -19.03
CA HIS A 228 3.43 3.77 -18.50
C HIS A 228 2.85 5.19 -18.58
N GLY A 229 3.67 6.15 -19.01
CA GLY A 229 3.29 7.54 -19.24
C GLY A 229 2.30 7.68 -20.40
N GLU A 230 1.90 8.91 -20.71
CA GLU A 230 0.89 9.20 -21.73
C GLU A 230 1.25 8.68 -23.13
N GLN A 231 2.55 8.51 -23.43
CA GLN A 231 3.07 8.00 -24.70
C GLN A 231 3.70 6.61 -24.57
N GLY A 232 3.57 5.98 -23.40
CA GLY A 232 4.23 4.71 -23.10
C GLY A 232 3.50 3.50 -23.70
N PRO A 233 4.21 2.44 -24.14
CA PRO A 233 3.62 1.23 -24.73
C PRO A 233 2.67 0.46 -23.81
N ASN A 234 2.77 0.65 -22.49
CA ASN A 234 1.94 0.00 -21.47
C ASN A 234 1.06 1.02 -20.72
N LYS A 235 0.70 2.16 -21.35
CA LYS A 235 -0.24 3.13 -20.76
C LYS A 235 -1.58 2.49 -20.35
N ASP A 236 -2.16 1.69 -21.22
CA ASP A 236 -3.42 0.97 -20.98
C ASP A 236 -3.30 -0.02 -19.81
N LEU A 237 -2.14 -0.65 -19.64
CA LEU A 237 -1.89 -1.53 -18.50
C LEU A 237 -1.84 -0.73 -17.19
N PHE A 238 -1.21 0.45 -17.20
CA PHE A 238 -1.25 1.35 -16.05
C PHE A 238 -2.67 1.83 -15.73
N GLU A 239 -3.44 2.27 -16.73
CA GLU A 239 -4.83 2.66 -16.53
C GLU A 239 -5.67 1.52 -15.94
N LYS A 240 -5.50 0.30 -16.43
CA LYS A 240 -6.14 -0.90 -15.88
C LYS A 240 -5.70 -1.18 -14.44
N SER A 241 -4.44 -0.91 -14.10
CA SER A 241 -3.95 -1.05 -12.73
C SER A 241 -4.62 -0.06 -11.78
N ILE A 242 -4.88 1.19 -12.22
CA ILE A 242 -5.62 2.19 -11.44
C ILE A 242 -7.06 1.70 -11.22
N VAL A 243 -7.72 1.19 -12.27
CA VAL A 243 -9.07 0.59 -12.13
C VAL A 243 -9.06 -0.51 -11.07
N CYS A 244 -8.04 -1.38 -11.09
CA CYS A 244 -7.87 -2.46 -10.14
C CYS A 244 -7.76 -1.93 -8.69
N SER A 245 -6.87 -0.96 -8.43
CA SER A 245 -6.65 -0.42 -7.09
C SER A 245 -7.89 0.30 -6.54
N THR A 246 -8.65 1.03 -7.39
CA THR A 246 -9.91 1.65 -6.94
C THR A 246 -10.99 0.65 -6.53
N LYS A 247 -10.96 -0.57 -7.08
CA LYS A 247 -11.95 -1.62 -6.77
C LYS A 247 -11.49 -2.54 -5.64
N ARG A 248 -10.18 -2.75 -5.49
CA ARG A 248 -9.59 -3.85 -4.71
C ARG A 248 -8.41 -3.44 -3.84
N MET A 249 -8.13 -2.13 -3.70
CA MET A 249 -6.98 -1.51 -3.01
C MET A 249 -5.58 -1.81 -3.61
N MET A 250 -5.44 -2.94 -4.30
CA MET A 250 -4.21 -3.41 -4.95
C MET A 250 -4.32 -3.24 -6.48
N PRO A 251 -3.22 -3.02 -7.21
CA PRO A 251 -1.84 -3.08 -6.75
C PRO A 251 -1.35 -1.85 -5.97
N ASP A 252 -0.30 -2.04 -5.17
CA ASP A 252 0.59 -0.95 -4.75
C ASP A 252 1.56 -0.61 -5.91
N TYR A 253 2.19 0.56 -5.91
CA TYR A 253 2.99 1.08 -7.02
C TYR A 253 4.43 1.33 -6.61
N LEU A 254 5.40 0.79 -7.35
CA LEU A 254 6.83 0.97 -7.11
C LEU A 254 7.46 1.81 -8.22
N SER A 255 8.05 2.95 -7.87
CA SER A 255 8.73 3.80 -8.84
C SER A 255 10.09 3.25 -9.26
N VAL A 256 10.36 3.33 -10.55
CA VAL A 256 11.68 3.19 -11.19
C VAL A 256 12.12 4.51 -11.83
N ASP A 257 11.40 5.62 -11.60
CA ASP A 257 11.72 6.93 -12.19
C ASP A 257 12.64 7.79 -11.31
N SER A 258 12.67 7.53 -10.00
CA SER A 258 13.44 8.34 -9.05
C SER A 258 13.81 7.55 -7.79
N GLY A 259 14.83 8.03 -7.07
CA GLY A 259 15.31 7.45 -5.83
C GLY A 259 16.09 6.14 -6.00
N TYR A 260 16.26 5.43 -4.90
CA TYR A 260 17.17 4.26 -4.82
C TYR A 260 16.87 3.15 -5.83
N VAL A 261 15.60 2.86 -6.11
CA VAL A 261 15.25 1.78 -7.07
C VAL A 261 15.63 2.18 -8.49
N CYS A 262 15.45 3.45 -8.85
CA CYS A 262 15.92 4.02 -10.12
C CYS A 262 17.45 3.94 -10.22
N GLU A 263 18.18 4.38 -9.19
CA GLU A 263 19.66 4.31 -9.18
C GLU A 263 20.19 2.88 -9.41
N ILE A 264 19.56 1.87 -8.80
CA ILE A 264 19.92 0.47 -9.01
C ILE A 264 19.56 0.00 -10.42
N TYR A 265 18.39 0.39 -10.92
CA TYR A 265 17.94 0.02 -12.26
C TYR A 265 18.83 0.62 -13.35
N GLU A 266 19.18 1.90 -13.26
CA GLU A 266 20.07 2.57 -14.22
C GLU A 266 21.47 1.97 -14.20
N LYS A 267 21.98 1.64 -13.00
CA LYS A 267 23.35 1.13 -12.84
C LYS A 267 23.51 -0.33 -13.24
N TYR A 268 22.51 -1.17 -12.96
CA TYR A 268 22.62 -2.64 -13.09
C TYR A 268 21.60 -3.27 -14.04
N GLY A 269 20.61 -2.52 -14.50
CA GLY A 269 19.50 -3.07 -15.30
C GLY A 269 18.61 -4.04 -14.52
N LYS A 270 18.59 -3.95 -13.18
CA LYS A 270 17.84 -4.85 -12.29
C LYS A 270 16.86 -4.07 -11.42
N ILE A 271 15.71 -4.66 -11.12
CA ILE A 271 14.68 -4.04 -10.28
C ILE A 271 14.70 -4.69 -8.89
N VAL A 272 14.68 -3.86 -7.85
CA VAL A 272 14.60 -4.34 -6.47
C VAL A 272 13.14 -4.47 -6.06
N SER A 273 12.60 -5.68 -6.15
CA SER A 273 11.24 -5.97 -5.72
C SER A 273 11.14 -6.05 -4.19
N PRO A 274 10.04 -5.55 -3.57
CA PRO A 274 9.81 -5.72 -2.14
C PRO A 274 9.47 -7.17 -1.78
N GLN A 275 10.06 -7.66 -0.70
CA GLN A 275 9.69 -8.91 -0.04
C GLN A 275 8.55 -8.63 0.96
N GLY A 276 7.45 -9.38 0.83
CA GLY A 276 6.28 -9.26 1.67
C GLY A 276 5.69 -7.86 1.68
N CYS A 277 5.53 -7.28 2.87
CA CYS A 277 4.98 -5.95 3.00
C CYS A 277 5.81 -4.92 2.22
N ARG A 278 7.13 -4.89 2.48
CA ARG A 278 8.02 -3.77 2.12
C ARG A 278 9.51 -3.98 2.38
N SER A 279 10.03 -5.21 2.54
CA SER A 279 11.48 -5.41 2.75
C SER A 279 12.24 -5.29 1.43
N PHE A 280 13.29 -4.48 1.37
CA PHE A 280 14.12 -4.31 0.17
C PHE A 280 15.56 -4.76 0.43
N LEU A 281 16.17 -5.37 -0.59
CA LEU A 281 17.55 -5.81 -0.52
C LEU A 281 18.51 -4.74 -1.06
N GLY A 282 19.67 -4.62 -0.40
CA GLY A 282 20.83 -3.91 -0.94
C GLY A 282 21.52 -4.72 -2.05
N PRO A 283 22.30 -4.11 -2.96
CA PRO A 283 23.06 -4.87 -3.97
C PRO A 283 24.03 -5.86 -3.32
N PHE A 284 24.19 -7.03 -3.91
CA PHE A 284 25.16 -8.05 -3.49
C PHE A 284 25.85 -8.60 -4.73
N SER A 285 27.18 -8.65 -4.67
CA SER A 285 28.01 -9.16 -5.75
C SER A 285 28.18 -10.66 -5.62
N PHE A 286 27.82 -11.40 -6.64
CA PHE A 286 28.01 -12.84 -6.74
C PHE A 286 28.36 -13.19 -8.19
N ASP A 287 29.40 -13.99 -8.39
CA ASP A 287 29.88 -14.39 -9.73
C ASP A 287 30.04 -13.21 -10.72
N ASN A 288 30.59 -12.09 -10.24
CA ASN A 288 30.78 -10.83 -10.99
C ASN A 288 29.50 -10.15 -11.48
N ASP A 289 28.32 -10.53 -10.99
CA ASP A 289 27.04 -9.85 -11.23
C ASP A 289 26.45 -9.31 -9.92
N ILE A 290 25.57 -8.32 -10.02
CA ILE A 290 24.76 -7.85 -8.91
C ILE A 290 23.42 -8.57 -8.92
N ILE A 291 23.14 -9.30 -7.84
CA ILE A 291 21.96 -10.15 -7.74
C ILE A 291 20.99 -9.71 -6.64
N PHE A 292 19.71 -9.95 -6.89
CA PHE A 292 18.60 -9.73 -5.94
C PHE A 292 17.73 -10.99 -5.84
N ASN A 293 17.34 -11.55 -6.99
CA ASN A 293 16.57 -12.79 -7.06
C ASN A 293 17.39 -13.95 -6.49
N GLY A 294 16.74 -14.81 -5.72
CA GLY A 294 17.35 -15.89 -4.96
C GLY A 294 17.93 -15.49 -3.61
N ARG A 295 17.82 -14.22 -3.20
CA ARG A 295 18.29 -13.76 -1.88
C ARG A 295 17.16 -13.60 -0.88
N ALA A 296 17.52 -13.53 0.40
CA ALA A 296 16.58 -13.47 1.51
C ALA A 296 16.88 -12.35 2.51
N ASN A 297 15.90 -12.10 3.37
CA ASN A 297 16.08 -11.47 4.68
C ASN A 297 16.07 -12.58 5.72
N ALA A 298 17.05 -12.59 6.62
CA ALA A 298 17.20 -13.64 7.61
C ALA A 298 16.46 -13.34 8.93
N GLY A 299 16.00 -12.11 9.13
CA GLY A 299 15.22 -11.74 10.31
C GLY A 299 15.13 -10.24 10.55
N VAL A 300 14.22 -9.86 11.45
CA VAL A 300 14.00 -8.48 11.90
C VAL A 300 14.14 -8.41 13.42
N VAL A 301 14.84 -7.39 13.90
CA VAL A 301 14.81 -6.97 15.31
C VAL A 301 14.53 -5.49 15.32
N SER A 302 13.46 -5.05 15.98
CA SER A 302 13.12 -3.64 16.06
C SER A 302 13.55 -3.02 17.37
N ILE A 303 14.14 -1.83 17.31
CA ILE A 303 14.38 -0.98 18.48
C ILE A 303 13.14 -0.11 18.75
N ASN A 304 12.95 0.27 20.01
CA ASN A 304 11.90 1.18 20.45
C ASN A 304 12.50 2.56 20.77
N PRO A 305 12.66 3.46 19.78
CA PRO A 305 13.15 4.81 20.06
C PRO A 305 12.16 5.62 20.90
N VAL A 306 10.85 5.31 20.87
CA VAL A 306 9.85 6.00 21.72
C VAL A 306 10.16 5.77 23.19
N ARG A 307 10.54 4.55 23.58
CA ARG A 307 11.02 4.24 24.94
C ARG A 307 12.20 5.12 25.33
N CYS A 308 13.18 5.29 24.44
CA CYS A 308 14.35 6.14 24.69
C CYS A 308 13.93 7.61 24.89
N ALA A 309 13.04 8.11 24.02
CA ALA A 309 12.51 9.47 24.12
C ALA A 309 11.67 9.68 25.40
N LEU A 310 10.92 8.67 25.86
CA LEU A 310 10.18 8.71 27.12
C LEU A 310 11.11 8.78 28.34
N ILE A 311 12.19 8.00 28.34
CA ILE A 311 13.20 8.06 29.42
C ILE A 311 13.81 9.45 29.52
N VAL A 312 14.20 10.03 28.38
CA VAL A 312 14.85 11.35 28.33
C VAL A 312 13.86 12.46 28.67
N SER A 313 12.65 12.45 28.11
CA SER A 313 11.66 13.52 28.31
C SER A 313 11.08 13.59 29.72
N GLN A 314 11.21 12.53 30.52
CA GLN A 314 10.82 12.55 31.93
C GLN A 314 11.92 13.04 32.87
N ASP A 315 13.14 13.20 32.36
CA ASP A 315 14.22 13.80 33.14
C ASP A 315 13.90 15.28 33.39
N PRO A 316 13.78 15.74 34.66
CA PRO A 316 13.46 17.14 34.96
C PRO A 316 14.47 18.15 34.40
N THR A 317 15.69 17.73 34.07
CA THR A 317 16.72 18.59 33.48
C THR A 317 16.71 18.60 31.95
N PHE A 318 15.86 17.79 31.31
CA PHE A 318 15.84 17.68 29.86
C PHE A 318 15.32 18.97 29.22
N VAL A 319 16.07 19.44 28.21
CA VAL A 319 15.69 20.58 27.37
C VAL A 319 15.36 20.05 25.97
N LYS A 320 14.21 20.46 25.41
CA LYS A 320 13.83 20.06 24.05
C LYS A 320 14.93 20.42 23.04
N GLY A 321 15.27 19.46 22.18
CA GLY A 321 16.38 19.54 21.24
C GLY A 321 17.71 18.96 21.76
N ASP A 322 17.85 18.66 23.05
CA ASP A 322 19.05 18.00 23.60
C ASP A 322 18.99 16.48 23.39
N THR A 323 19.56 16.00 22.27
CA THR A 323 19.43 14.60 21.86
C THR A 323 20.59 13.71 22.29
N GLU A 324 21.57 14.20 23.06
CA GLU A 324 22.79 13.42 23.37
C GLU A 324 22.45 12.14 24.15
N LYS A 325 21.76 12.27 25.29
CA LYS A 325 21.33 11.13 26.11
C LYS A 325 20.37 10.20 25.36
N PHE A 326 19.56 10.75 24.45
CA PHE A 326 18.67 9.95 23.60
C PHE A 326 19.48 9.04 22.67
N TYR A 327 20.48 9.58 21.96
CA TYR A 327 21.29 8.79 21.05
C TYR A 327 22.14 7.75 21.77
N GLN A 328 22.64 8.03 22.98
CA GLN A 328 23.31 7.01 23.81
C GLN A 328 22.41 5.79 24.09
N LEU A 329 21.14 6.01 24.40
CA LEU A 329 20.17 4.93 24.64
C LEU A 329 19.79 4.19 23.35
N VAL A 330 19.68 4.92 22.24
CA VAL A 330 19.43 4.35 20.91
C VAL A 330 20.60 3.47 20.48
N ASP A 331 21.84 3.92 20.64
CA ASP A 331 23.06 3.18 20.28
C ASP A 331 23.18 1.88 21.05
N ASN A 332 22.90 1.92 22.36
CA ASN A 332 22.79 0.71 23.17
C ASN A 332 21.73 -0.25 22.58
N SER A 333 20.55 0.26 22.22
CA SER A 333 19.49 -0.57 21.64
C SER A 333 19.86 -1.14 20.27
N ILE A 334 20.57 -0.39 19.42
CA ILE A 334 21.12 -0.85 18.14
C ILE A 334 22.10 -1.99 18.41
N TYR A 335 23.06 -1.79 19.32
CA TYR A 335 24.04 -2.82 19.67
C TYR A 335 23.38 -4.12 20.12
N LEU A 336 22.37 -4.05 20.99
CA LEU A 336 21.61 -5.23 21.42
C LEU A 336 20.93 -5.94 20.24
N ALA A 337 20.33 -5.20 19.31
CA ALA A 337 19.72 -5.77 18.12
C ALA A 337 20.75 -6.44 17.19
N ILE A 338 21.95 -5.86 17.05
CA ILE A 338 23.08 -6.46 16.32
C ILE A 338 23.50 -7.78 16.96
N GLN A 339 23.61 -7.83 18.30
CA GLN A 339 23.96 -9.07 19.01
C GLN A 339 22.91 -10.17 18.80
N VAL A 340 21.62 -9.84 18.84
CA VAL A 340 20.54 -10.81 18.53
C VAL A 340 20.71 -11.41 17.15
N HIS A 341 20.97 -10.58 16.13
CA HIS A 341 21.19 -11.06 14.77
C HIS A 341 22.45 -11.91 14.64
N ASN A 342 23.55 -11.51 15.31
CA ASN A 342 24.79 -12.27 15.31
C ASN A 342 24.61 -13.66 15.92
N ILE A 343 23.96 -13.77 17.09
CA ILE A 343 23.64 -15.05 17.73
C ILE A 343 22.76 -15.90 16.79
N THR A 344 21.72 -15.29 16.21
CA THR A 344 20.82 -15.98 15.27
C THR A 344 21.56 -16.49 14.03
N ARG A 345 22.52 -15.71 13.51
CA ARG A 345 23.36 -16.11 12.38
C ARG A 345 24.18 -17.36 12.71
N GLU A 346 24.77 -17.45 13.90
CA GLU A 346 25.54 -18.64 14.28
C GLU A 346 24.67 -19.91 14.33
N HIS A 347 23.41 -19.81 14.77
CA HIS A 347 22.46 -20.93 14.68
C HIS A 347 22.10 -21.27 13.23
N LEU A 348 21.78 -20.27 12.41
CA LEU A 348 21.40 -20.46 11.00
C LEU A 348 22.53 -21.07 10.18
N LYS A 349 23.80 -20.72 10.46
CA LYS A 349 24.96 -21.31 9.76
C LYS A 349 24.99 -22.83 9.83
N LEU A 350 24.53 -23.42 10.94
CA LEU A 350 24.58 -24.86 11.18
C LEU A 350 23.40 -25.61 10.55
N GLN A 351 22.35 -24.88 10.15
CA GLN A 351 21.16 -25.46 9.56
C GLN A 351 21.50 -26.11 8.22
N LYS A 352 20.86 -27.25 7.94
CA LYS A 352 21.00 -27.96 6.67
C LYS A 352 20.11 -27.37 5.59
N ALA A 353 20.57 -27.38 4.34
CA ALA A 353 19.80 -26.92 3.19
C ALA A 353 18.49 -27.68 2.99
N SER A 354 18.43 -28.94 3.45
CA SER A 354 17.21 -29.76 3.49
C SER A 354 16.07 -29.17 4.34
N SER A 355 16.31 -28.13 5.12
CA SER A 355 15.28 -27.40 5.86
C SER A 355 14.32 -26.60 4.97
N ASN A 356 14.74 -26.21 3.77
CA ASN A 356 13.85 -25.62 2.76
C ASN A 356 14.38 -26.00 1.36
N PRO A 357 14.14 -27.24 0.91
CA PRO A 357 14.77 -27.79 -0.28
C PRO A 357 14.45 -27.00 -1.54
N LEU A 358 13.22 -26.50 -1.70
CA LEU A 358 12.85 -25.72 -2.88
C LEU A 358 13.69 -24.43 -3.00
N PHE A 359 13.90 -23.76 -1.87
CA PHE A 359 14.70 -22.55 -1.86
C PHE A 359 16.19 -22.90 -2.02
N PHE A 360 16.77 -23.72 -1.13
CA PHE A 360 18.22 -23.92 -1.11
C PHE A 360 18.73 -24.95 -2.13
N CYS A 361 17.96 -25.99 -2.43
CA CYS A 361 18.42 -27.13 -3.22
C CYS A 361 17.87 -27.18 -4.64
N GLU A 362 16.72 -26.57 -4.93
CA GLU A 362 16.05 -26.68 -6.25
C GLU A 362 16.15 -25.40 -7.10
N GLY A 363 17.08 -24.50 -6.75
CA GLY A 363 17.38 -23.29 -7.53
C GLY A 363 16.50 -22.08 -7.19
N GLY A 364 15.78 -22.11 -6.06
CA GLY A 364 15.09 -20.92 -5.56
C GLY A 364 16.02 -19.85 -5.01
N CYS A 365 17.16 -20.25 -4.46
CA CYS A 365 18.24 -19.44 -3.92
C CYS A 365 19.27 -19.11 -5.01
N TYR A 366 20.01 -18.02 -4.85
CA TYR A 366 21.03 -17.59 -5.81
C TYR A 366 22.19 -18.59 -5.95
N LYS A 367 22.41 -19.41 -4.92
CA LYS A 367 23.38 -20.48 -4.90
C LYS A 367 22.67 -21.79 -4.52
N LYS A 368 22.82 -22.79 -5.37
CA LYS A 368 22.26 -24.13 -5.18
C LYS A 368 23.15 -24.92 -4.21
N LEU A 369 22.54 -25.51 -3.19
CA LEU A 369 23.19 -26.36 -2.19
C LEU A 369 22.72 -27.81 -2.33
N LEU A 370 23.52 -28.76 -1.82
CA LEU A 370 23.07 -30.13 -1.58
C LEU A 370 22.29 -30.20 -0.27
N CYS A 371 21.40 -31.18 -0.13
CA CYS A 371 20.55 -31.32 1.07
C CYS A 371 21.33 -31.35 2.40
N ASP A 372 22.52 -31.95 2.39
CA ASP A 372 23.39 -32.08 3.58
C ASP A 372 24.38 -30.93 3.75
N ASP A 373 24.44 -29.97 2.82
CA ASP A 373 25.23 -28.76 2.98
C ASP A 373 24.63 -27.87 4.07
N THR A 374 25.48 -27.06 4.69
CA THR A 374 25.04 -26.05 5.65
C THR A 374 24.68 -24.72 4.97
N LEU A 375 23.85 -23.90 5.62
CA LEU A 375 23.43 -22.60 5.06
C LEU A 375 24.53 -21.54 5.10
N GLU A 376 25.67 -21.78 5.76
CA GLU A 376 26.73 -20.78 5.97
C GLU A 376 27.09 -19.99 4.70
N SER A 377 27.25 -20.69 3.58
CA SER A 377 27.72 -20.07 2.34
C SER A 377 26.67 -19.23 1.60
N VAL A 378 25.40 -19.26 2.02
CA VAL A 378 24.33 -18.42 1.45
C VAL A 378 23.97 -17.22 2.33
N LEU A 379 24.39 -17.23 3.60
CA LEU A 379 24.05 -16.17 4.55
C LEU A 379 24.74 -14.83 4.25
N GLU A 380 25.86 -14.84 3.51
CA GLU A 380 26.53 -13.62 3.04
C GLU A 380 25.65 -12.78 2.10
N GLY A 381 24.78 -13.44 1.33
CA GLY A 381 23.84 -12.77 0.44
C GLY A 381 22.58 -12.30 1.15
N PHE A 382 22.37 -12.61 2.44
CA PHE A 382 21.12 -12.30 3.13
C PHE A 382 21.20 -11.00 3.93
N SER A 383 20.08 -10.28 3.95
CA SER A 383 19.94 -9.04 4.72
C SER A 383 19.44 -9.30 6.15
N TRP A 384 19.77 -8.39 7.05
CA TRP A 384 19.43 -8.45 8.48
C TRP A 384 18.81 -7.11 8.89
N SER A 385 17.52 -7.12 9.18
CA SER A 385 16.77 -5.87 9.35
C SER A 385 16.87 -5.33 10.78
N ILE A 386 17.28 -4.07 10.90
CA ILE A 386 17.16 -3.29 12.14
C ILE A 386 15.94 -2.39 11.99
N GLY A 387 14.89 -2.79 12.69
CA GLY A 387 13.59 -2.15 12.64
C GLY A 387 13.45 -0.97 13.60
N TYR A 388 12.51 -0.07 13.33
CA TYR A 388 12.14 1.02 14.24
C TYR A 388 10.66 1.38 14.10
N ILE A 389 10.13 2.13 15.08
CA ILE A 389 8.75 2.59 15.13
C ILE A 389 8.65 3.95 15.83
N GLY A 390 7.59 4.71 15.53
CA GLY A 390 7.15 5.84 16.36
C GLY A 390 8.00 7.09 16.25
N LEU A 391 8.51 7.42 15.05
CA LEU A 391 9.29 8.65 14.87
C LEU A 391 8.44 9.91 15.09
N ASN A 392 7.12 9.84 14.87
CA ASN A 392 6.22 10.95 15.20
C ASN A 392 6.15 11.21 16.70
N GLU A 393 5.97 10.17 17.50
CA GLU A 393 5.98 10.27 18.96
C GLU A 393 7.34 10.74 19.49
N CYS A 394 8.45 10.24 18.92
CA CYS A 394 9.79 10.69 19.30
C CYS A 394 9.99 12.18 19.03
N SER A 395 9.59 12.65 17.83
CA SER A 395 9.66 14.07 17.45
C SER A 395 8.82 14.94 18.39
N LEU A 396 7.61 14.50 18.74
CA LEU A 396 6.74 15.20 19.67
C LEU A 396 7.36 15.33 21.07
N LEU A 397 7.96 14.25 21.59
CA LEU A 397 8.61 14.23 22.90
C LEU A 397 9.87 15.10 22.94
N LEU A 398 10.74 14.98 21.94
CA LEU A 398 12.07 15.58 21.94
C LEU A 398 12.08 17.02 21.42
N TYR A 399 11.27 17.34 20.42
CA TYR A 399 11.26 18.65 19.74
C TYR A 399 9.94 19.40 19.93
N GLY A 400 8.90 18.75 20.44
CA GLY A 400 7.58 19.37 20.62
C GLY A 400 6.78 19.54 19.33
N LYS A 401 7.21 18.91 18.24
CA LYS A 401 6.59 18.99 16.92
C LYS A 401 6.36 17.59 16.36
N GLU A 402 5.22 17.39 15.73
CA GLU A 402 4.93 16.18 14.96
C GLU A 402 5.61 16.24 13.58
N LEU A 403 5.72 15.09 12.89
CA LEU A 403 6.47 15.01 11.62
C LEU A 403 5.86 15.88 10.51
N HIS A 404 4.54 16.10 10.56
CA HIS A 404 3.87 16.95 9.60
C HIS A 404 4.18 18.44 9.79
N GLU A 405 4.63 18.84 10.98
CA GLU A 405 5.08 20.20 11.29
C GLU A 405 6.58 20.36 11.03
N SER A 406 7.37 19.32 11.34
CA SER A 406 8.81 19.25 11.03
C SER A 406 9.30 17.80 11.05
N ASN A 407 9.90 17.35 9.96
CA ASN A 407 10.50 16.01 9.86
C ASN A 407 12.01 16.00 10.17
N GLN A 408 12.57 17.11 10.69
CA GLN A 408 14.00 17.27 10.93
C GLN A 408 14.56 16.17 11.84
N PHE A 409 13.93 15.92 12.99
CA PHE A 409 14.35 14.86 13.92
C PHE A 409 14.39 13.49 13.25
N ALA A 410 13.40 13.16 12.40
CA ALA A 410 13.35 11.87 11.74
C ALA A 410 14.48 11.70 10.71
N ILE A 411 14.87 12.79 10.02
CA ILE A 411 16.04 12.80 9.13
C ILE A 411 17.32 12.56 9.94
N GLU A 412 17.50 13.27 11.05
CA GLU A 412 18.65 13.13 11.95
C GLU A 412 18.75 11.70 12.50
N PHE A 413 17.64 11.14 13.01
CA PHE A 413 17.57 9.78 13.53
C PHE A 413 17.93 8.72 12.47
N LEU A 414 17.34 8.80 11.27
CA LEU A 414 17.60 7.82 10.21
C LEU A 414 19.02 7.93 9.65
N SER A 415 19.59 9.14 9.63
CA SER A 415 20.99 9.35 9.22
C SER A 415 21.95 8.76 10.25
N HIS A 416 21.70 8.98 11.54
CA HIS A 416 22.47 8.35 12.62
C HIS A 416 22.40 6.82 12.57
N LEU A 417 21.19 6.26 12.41
CA LEU A 417 21.01 4.82 12.29
C LEU A 417 21.78 4.27 11.09
N LYS A 418 21.79 4.97 9.95
CA LYS A 418 22.56 4.59 8.76
C LYS A 418 24.06 4.49 9.08
N GLU A 419 24.64 5.51 9.71
CA GLU A 419 26.06 5.54 10.07
C GLU A 419 26.43 4.39 11.01
N GLN A 420 25.62 4.14 12.04
CA GLN A 420 25.84 3.04 12.97
C GLN A 420 25.79 1.68 12.27
N LEU A 421 24.79 1.46 11.40
CA LEU A 421 24.69 0.20 10.67
C LEU A 421 25.85 0.00 9.70
N GLU A 422 26.29 1.04 8.98
CA GLU A 422 27.46 0.94 8.09
C GLU A 422 28.75 0.56 8.85
N ALA A 423 28.91 1.04 10.09
CA ALA A 423 30.02 0.63 10.95
C ALA A 423 29.91 -0.85 11.36
N TYR A 424 28.73 -1.29 11.83
CA TYR A 424 28.51 -2.69 12.22
C TYR A 424 28.56 -3.67 11.05
N GLN A 425 28.13 -3.27 9.85
CA GLN A 425 28.25 -4.07 8.63
C GLN A 425 29.71 -4.44 8.37
N LYS A 426 30.64 -3.47 8.51
CA LYS A 426 32.09 -3.71 8.37
C LYS A 426 32.64 -4.60 9.47
N GLN A 427 32.19 -4.40 10.71
CA GLN A 427 32.68 -5.16 11.87
C GLN A 427 32.25 -6.63 11.84
N PHE A 428 30.98 -6.92 11.54
CA PHE A 428 30.42 -8.26 11.62
C PHE A 428 30.38 -8.99 10.28
N ASN A 429 30.70 -8.30 9.17
CA ASN A 429 30.55 -8.81 7.80
C ASN A 429 29.13 -9.35 7.53
N MET A 430 28.13 -8.55 7.87
CA MET A 430 26.70 -8.86 7.74
C MET A 430 25.98 -7.70 7.06
N MET A 431 25.03 -7.97 6.16
CA MET A 431 24.29 -6.93 5.44
C MET A 431 23.11 -6.38 6.26
N PHE A 432 23.37 -5.49 7.22
CA PHE A 432 22.31 -4.82 7.97
C PHE A 432 21.51 -3.81 7.12
N SER A 433 20.22 -3.64 7.40
CA SER A 433 19.39 -2.66 6.69
C SER A 433 18.40 -1.95 7.61
N ILE A 434 18.12 -0.68 7.31
CA ILE A 434 17.16 0.13 8.07
C ILE A 434 15.74 -0.26 7.65
N TYR A 435 14.96 -0.78 8.58
CA TYR A 435 13.64 -1.33 8.29
C TYR A 435 12.53 -0.54 8.98
N GLY A 436 11.74 0.21 8.21
CA GLY A 436 10.50 0.78 8.73
C GLY A 436 9.51 -0.36 9.03
N THR A 437 9.38 -0.74 10.29
CA THR A 437 8.65 -1.95 10.68
C THR A 437 7.14 -1.81 10.44
N PRO A 438 6.46 -2.73 9.72
CA PRO A 438 5.00 -2.70 9.51
C PRO A 438 4.17 -2.77 10.80
N ALA A 439 4.76 -3.35 11.84
CA ALA A 439 4.35 -3.24 13.24
C ALA A 439 2.86 -3.56 13.55
N GLU A 440 2.33 -4.64 13.00
CA GLU A 440 0.92 -5.03 13.18
C GLU A 440 0.52 -5.23 14.66
N SER A 441 1.23 -6.11 15.38
CA SER A 441 1.03 -6.37 16.82
C SER A 441 2.05 -5.66 17.69
N MET A 442 3.26 -5.46 17.16
CA MET A 442 4.37 -4.79 17.86
C MET A 442 3.97 -3.40 18.35
N THR A 443 3.22 -2.63 17.56
CA THR A 443 2.81 -1.27 17.91
C THR A 443 2.01 -1.23 19.22
N TYR A 444 1.04 -2.13 19.37
CA TYR A 444 0.23 -2.27 20.58
C TYR A 444 1.07 -2.80 21.75
N SER A 445 1.83 -3.88 21.53
CA SER A 445 2.63 -4.52 22.58
C SER A 445 3.63 -3.56 23.23
N LEU A 446 4.39 -2.81 22.42
CA LEU A 446 5.36 -1.83 22.93
C LEU A 446 4.68 -0.67 23.65
N ASN A 447 3.62 -0.11 23.07
CA ASN A 447 2.86 0.97 23.69
C ASN A 447 2.30 0.57 25.07
N GLN A 448 1.75 -0.64 25.21
CA GLN A 448 1.21 -1.12 26.49
C GLN A 448 2.31 -1.30 27.56
N LYS A 449 3.50 -1.79 27.18
CA LYS A 449 4.65 -1.91 28.09
C LYS A 449 5.14 -0.53 28.56
N ASP A 450 5.21 0.43 27.64
CA ASP A 450 5.66 1.79 27.94
C ASP A 450 4.60 2.54 28.77
N ARG A 451 3.32 2.41 28.44
CA ARG A 451 2.20 2.97 29.21
C ARG A 451 2.16 2.45 30.64
N LYS A 452 2.48 1.17 30.85
CA LYS A 452 2.57 0.59 32.19
C LYS A 452 3.71 1.20 33.01
N GLN A 453 4.85 1.51 32.39
CA GLN A 453 6.03 2.03 33.08
C GLN A 453 6.00 3.54 33.29
N PHE A 454 5.48 4.29 32.31
CA PHE A 454 5.54 5.75 32.27
C PHE A 454 4.20 6.45 32.45
N GLY A 455 3.11 5.69 32.51
CA GLY A 455 1.75 6.23 32.56
C GLY A 455 1.26 6.74 31.21
N ILE A 456 0.26 7.63 31.27
CA ILE A 456 -0.40 8.22 30.11
C ILE A 456 0.30 9.52 29.74
N VAL A 457 0.91 9.54 28.56
CA VAL A 457 1.58 10.69 27.95
C VAL A 457 0.79 11.12 26.71
N LYS A 458 0.36 12.38 26.69
CA LYS A 458 -0.50 12.93 25.64
C LYS A 458 0.17 12.85 24.26
N GLY A 459 -0.57 12.37 23.25
CA GLY A 459 -0.09 12.17 21.88
C GLY A 459 0.81 10.94 21.70
N VAL A 460 1.13 10.21 22.77
CA VAL A 460 2.10 9.10 22.78
C VAL A 460 1.46 7.81 23.32
N THR A 461 1.23 7.70 24.63
CA THR A 461 0.68 6.49 25.29
C THR A 461 -0.78 6.66 25.74
N ASP A 462 -1.39 7.82 25.50
CA ASP A 462 -2.83 8.04 25.64
C ASP A 462 -3.64 7.19 24.66
N LYS A 463 -3.14 7.09 23.42
CA LYS A 463 -3.53 6.08 22.42
C LYS A 463 -2.83 4.73 22.67
N LYS A 464 -3.45 3.64 22.21
CA LYS A 464 -2.97 2.26 22.40
C LYS A 464 -1.96 1.80 21.34
N TYR A 465 -1.43 2.70 20.52
CA TYR A 465 -0.54 2.35 19.42
C TYR A 465 0.50 3.45 19.21
N TYR A 466 1.62 3.08 18.60
CA TYR A 466 2.58 3.99 18.01
C TYR A 466 2.40 4.11 16.50
N ILE A 467 2.67 5.29 15.96
CA ILE A 467 2.63 5.49 14.51
C ILE A 467 3.75 4.68 13.86
N ASN A 468 3.40 4.00 12.76
CA ASN A 468 4.32 3.11 12.06
C ASN A 468 5.54 3.86 11.53
N SER A 469 6.74 3.44 11.94
CA SER A 469 8.02 3.88 11.37
C SER A 469 8.14 5.41 11.23
N PHE A 470 8.19 5.93 10.00
CA PHE A 470 8.36 7.34 9.66
C PHE A 470 7.08 8.05 9.21
N HIS A 471 5.91 7.39 9.30
CA HIS A 471 4.68 7.98 8.80
C HIS A 471 4.23 9.19 9.62
N CYS A 472 3.56 10.13 8.96
CA CYS A 472 2.89 11.24 9.63
C CYS A 472 1.76 10.73 10.54
N ASN A 473 1.34 11.57 11.47
CA ASN A 473 0.21 11.27 12.35
C ASN A 473 -1.06 11.00 11.55
N ILE A 474 -1.60 9.78 11.69
CA ILE A 474 -2.78 9.31 10.97
C ILE A 474 -4.07 10.05 11.32
N ARG A 475 -4.09 10.81 12.42
CA ARG A 475 -5.22 11.64 12.85
C ARG A 475 -5.20 13.03 12.22
N GLN A 476 -4.08 13.40 11.60
CA GLN A 476 -3.90 14.72 11.04
C GLN A 476 -4.43 14.76 9.62
N GLU A 477 -5.34 15.68 9.35
CA GLU A 477 -5.78 15.98 7.99
C GLU A 477 -4.62 16.65 7.25
N LEU A 478 -4.05 15.94 6.28
CA LEU A 478 -3.00 16.43 5.40
C LEU A 478 -3.46 16.31 3.95
N ASP A 479 -3.01 17.24 3.11
CA ASP A 479 -3.10 17.06 1.67
C ASP A 479 -2.32 15.81 1.25
N PRO A 480 -2.86 14.98 0.33
CA PRO A 480 -2.22 13.72 -0.03
C PRO A 480 -0.81 13.91 -0.61
N VAL A 481 -0.57 14.98 -1.37
CA VAL A 481 0.73 15.29 -1.97
C VAL A 481 1.68 15.82 -0.91
N ASP A 482 1.23 16.71 -0.03
CA ASP A 482 2.05 17.23 1.07
C ASP A 482 2.57 16.09 1.96
N LYS A 483 1.70 15.13 2.31
CA LYS A 483 2.11 13.94 3.08
C LYS A 483 3.18 13.13 2.34
N MET A 484 3.02 12.91 1.03
CA MET A 484 4.03 12.21 0.23
C MET A 484 5.37 12.97 0.25
N THR A 485 5.33 14.30 0.10
CA THR A 485 6.53 15.15 0.11
C THR A 485 7.23 15.15 1.46
N ILE A 486 6.47 15.21 2.57
CA ILE A 486 7.02 15.17 3.93
C ILE A 486 7.68 13.81 4.22
N GLU A 487 7.06 12.71 3.78
CA GLU A 487 7.57 11.36 4.01
C GLU A 487 8.69 10.94 3.05
N ALA A 488 8.78 11.54 1.85
CA ALA A 488 9.75 11.18 0.82
C ALA A 488 11.23 11.13 1.28
N PRO A 489 11.81 12.14 1.95
CA PRO A 489 13.19 12.05 2.42
C PRO A 489 13.39 10.90 3.42
N LEU A 490 12.42 10.66 4.30
CA LEU A 490 12.46 9.58 5.30
C LEU A 490 12.37 8.20 4.62
N PHE A 491 11.51 8.10 3.61
CA PHE A 491 11.40 6.92 2.75
C PHE A 491 12.76 6.58 2.11
N HIS A 492 13.47 7.57 1.55
CA HIS A 492 14.74 7.34 0.87
C HIS A 492 15.88 6.94 1.82
N LEU A 493 15.84 7.38 3.08
CA LEU A 493 16.77 6.96 4.13
C LEU A 493 16.49 5.54 4.67
N SER A 494 15.22 5.12 4.75
CA SER A 494 14.79 3.82 5.28
C SER A 494 14.95 2.66 4.27
N LYS A 495 16.18 2.44 3.77
CA LYS A 495 16.46 1.61 2.58
C LYS A 495 16.07 0.13 2.67
N GLY A 496 16.07 -0.46 3.85
CA GLY A 496 15.74 -1.88 4.06
C GLY A 496 14.24 -2.16 4.16
N GLY A 497 13.42 -1.17 4.47
CA GLY A 497 11.97 -1.34 4.49
C GLY A 497 11.18 -0.05 4.57
N ARG A 498 10.26 0.15 3.62
CA ARG A 498 9.59 1.45 3.41
C ARG A 498 8.41 1.35 2.46
N ILE A 499 7.39 2.14 2.69
CA ILE A 499 6.22 2.36 1.84
C ILE A 499 5.56 3.65 2.33
N THR A 500 4.85 4.36 1.46
CA THR A 500 4.02 5.52 1.81
C THR A 500 2.57 5.20 1.50
N TYR A 501 1.67 5.50 2.43
CA TYR A 501 0.23 5.34 2.25
C TYR A 501 -0.49 6.66 2.15
N THR A 502 -1.57 6.65 1.37
CA THR A 502 -2.55 7.73 1.32
C THR A 502 -3.93 7.15 1.58
N GLU A 503 -4.53 7.54 2.71
CA GLU A 503 -5.96 7.34 2.99
C GLU A 503 -6.79 8.23 2.06
N LEU A 504 -7.66 7.62 1.28
CA LEU A 504 -8.54 8.28 0.32
C LEU A 504 -9.98 7.79 0.57
N PRO A 505 -10.99 8.65 0.37
CA PRO A 505 -12.37 8.18 0.31
C PRO A 505 -12.53 7.20 -0.87
N ASN A 506 -13.53 6.31 -0.78
CA ASN A 506 -13.83 5.36 -1.86
C ASN A 506 -14.54 6.06 -3.03
N VAL A 507 -13.79 6.91 -3.74
CA VAL A 507 -14.28 7.66 -4.89
C VAL A 507 -13.92 6.95 -6.19
N ARG A 508 -14.89 6.91 -7.11
CA ARG A 508 -14.70 6.41 -8.49
C ARG A 508 -13.93 7.40 -9.37
N ASN A 509 -13.01 8.19 -8.80
CA ASN A 509 -12.22 9.20 -9.51
C ASN A 509 -10.86 8.65 -9.95
N MET A 510 -10.91 7.75 -10.93
CA MET A 510 -9.72 7.07 -11.46
C MET A 510 -8.68 8.06 -12.01
N LYS A 511 -9.13 9.19 -12.60
CA LYS A 511 -8.24 10.23 -13.10
C LYS A 511 -7.41 10.85 -11.98
N ALA A 512 -8.04 11.20 -10.85
CA ALA A 512 -7.34 11.76 -9.69
C ALA A 512 -6.35 10.76 -9.08
N ILE A 513 -6.76 9.50 -8.91
CA ILE A 513 -5.91 8.45 -8.34
C ILE A 513 -4.71 8.18 -9.26
N GLY A 514 -4.91 8.16 -10.59
CA GLY A 514 -3.82 8.08 -11.56
C GLY A 514 -2.85 9.26 -11.45
N GLN A 515 -3.35 10.48 -11.28
CA GLN A 515 -2.51 11.67 -11.09
C GLN A 515 -1.70 11.61 -9.79
N LEU A 516 -2.34 11.25 -8.66
CA LEU A 516 -1.64 11.05 -7.37
C LEU A 516 -0.57 9.96 -7.48
N CYS A 517 -0.88 8.86 -8.16
CA CYS A 517 0.07 7.79 -8.40
C CYS A 517 1.30 8.32 -9.14
N ARG A 518 1.13 9.04 -10.26
CA ARG A 518 2.26 9.57 -11.04
C ARG A 518 3.16 10.49 -10.21
N GLU A 519 2.62 11.20 -9.24
CA GLU A 519 3.40 12.07 -8.35
C GLU A 519 4.17 11.32 -7.29
N ALA A 520 3.54 10.32 -6.68
CA ALA A 520 4.26 9.38 -5.84
C ALA A 520 5.42 8.74 -6.61
N MET A 521 5.22 8.44 -7.91
CA MET A 521 6.27 7.87 -8.75
C MET A 521 7.40 8.87 -9.05
N LYS A 522 7.09 10.15 -9.32
CA LYS A 522 8.11 11.22 -9.46
C LYS A 522 8.96 11.39 -8.19
N LEU A 523 8.35 11.22 -7.02
CA LEU A 523 9.04 11.25 -5.74
C LEU A 523 9.85 9.98 -5.44
N GLY A 524 9.81 8.97 -6.32
CA GLY A 524 10.58 7.72 -6.17
C GLY A 524 10.01 6.77 -5.13
N LEU A 525 8.71 6.85 -4.84
CA LEU A 525 8.09 6.12 -3.74
C LEU A 525 7.67 4.70 -4.13
N TYR A 526 7.61 3.84 -3.11
CA TYR A 526 6.71 2.70 -3.08
C TYR A 526 5.44 3.18 -2.39
N TRP A 527 4.33 3.22 -3.12
CA TRP A 527 3.11 3.90 -2.71
C TRP A 527 1.90 2.97 -2.77
N GLY A 528 1.04 3.05 -1.77
CA GLY A 528 -0.23 2.33 -1.75
C GLY A 528 -1.38 3.26 -1.36
N ILE A 529 -2.58 2.94 -1.84
CA ILE A 529 -3.80 3.60 -1.40
C ILE A 529 -4.50 2.78 -0.33
N ASN A 530 -5.17 3.50 0.57
CA ASN A 530 -6.11 2.95 1.51
C ASN A 530 -7.47 3.56 1.22
N ILE A 531 -8.44 2.69 0.92
CA ILE A 531 -9.85 3.04 0.80
C ILE A 531 -10.62 2.13 1.75
N GLN A 532 -11.73 2.60 2.30
CA GLN A 532 -12.64 1.75 3.04
C GLN A 532 -13.48 0.92 2.06
N LEU A 533 -13.49 -0.40 2.26
CA LEU A 533 -14.17 -1.34 1.38
C LEU A 533 -15.03 -2.32 2.19
N ASP A 534 -16.33 -2.09 2.18
CA ASP A 534 -17.32 -2.99 2.74
C ASP A 534 -17.92 -3.86 1.62
N GLU A 535 -18.07 -5.16 1.86
CA GLU A 535 -18.62 -6.13 0.91
C GLU A 535 -19.77 -6.92 1.52
N CYS A 536 -20.92 -6.93 0.85
CA CYS A 536 -22.03 -7.83 1.18
C CYS A 536 -21.76 -9.24 0.65
N LYS A 537 -21.76 -10.25 1.53
CA LYS A 537 -21.51 -11.65 1.15
C LYS A 537 -22.73 -12.39 0.62
N ASP A 538 -23.90 -11.77 0.61
CA ASP A 538 -25.10 -12.38 0.02
C ASP A 538 -25.32 -11.94 -1.43
N CYS A 539 -25.14 -10.65 -1.76
CA CYS A 539 -25.32 -10.13 -3.11
C CYS A 539 -24.04 -9.67 -3.83
N GLY A 540 -22.90 -9.60 -3.13
CA GLY A 540 -21.63 -9.15 -3.71
C GLY A 540 -21.50 -7.62 -3.89
N HIS A 541 -22.50 -6.84 -3.49
CA HIS A 541 -22.42 -5.38 -3.56
C HIS A 541 -21.32 -4.84 -2.62
N SER A 542 -20.54 -3.87 -3.12
CA SER A 542 -19.50 -3.19 -2.35
C SER A 542 -19.79 -1.69 -2.21
N SER A 543 -19.44 -1.14 -1.05
CA SER A 543 -19.62 0.26 -0.69
C SER A 543 -18.43 0.76 0.12
N GLU A 544 -18.31 2.09 0.25
CA GLU A 544 -17.42 2.71 1.25
C GLU A 544 -17.85 2.35 2.67
N PHE A 545 -19.17 2.33 2.90
CA PHE A 545 -19.77 2.05 4.18
C PHE A 545 -21.19 1.47 4.00
N PHE A 546 -21.55 0.49 4.83
CA PHE A 546 -22.94 0.07 5.02
C PHE A 546 -23.48 0.51 6.37
N GLU A 547 -24.51 1.37 6.34
CA GLU A 547 -25.23 1.78 7.54
C GLU A 547 -26.16 0.65 8.00
N HIS A 548 -25.65 -0.21 8.88
CA HIS A 548 -26.30 -1.40 9.48
C HIS A 548 -26.57 -2.59 8.55
N CYS A 549 -26.91 -2.37 7.28
CA CYS A 549 -27.20 -3.42 6.31
C CYS A 549 -26.83 -3.01 4.87
N CYS A 550 -26.70 -4.00 3.99
CA CYS A 550 -26.42 -3.79 2.58
C CYS A 550 -27.50 -2.91 1.94
N SER A 551 -27.09 -1.83 1.26
CA SER A 551 -27.98 -0.90 0.57
C SER A 551 -28.88 -1.60 -0.46
N GLU A 552 -28.34 -2.60 -1.17
CA GLU A 552 -29.00 -3.34 -2.25
C GLU A 552 -29.96 -4.45 -1.75
N CYS A 553 -29.47 -5.37 -0.92
CA CYS A 553 -30.24 -6.56 -0.53
C CYS A 553 -30.69 -6.58 0.94
N LYS A 554 -30.37 -5.55 1.72
CA LYS A 554 -30.66 -5.43 3.16
C LYS A 554 -30.05 -6.52 4.05
N SER A 555 -29.12 -7.32 3.52
CA SER A 555 -28.38 -8.31 4.31
C SER A 555 -27.46 -7.63 5.34
N THR A 556 -27.32 -8.24 6.51
CA THR A 556 -26.33 -7.87 7.54
C THR A 556 -25.04 -8.68 7.43
N ASN A 557 -24.92 -9.56 6.43
CA ASN A 557 -23.74 -10.39 6.17
C ASN A 557 -22.66 -9.56 5.45
N ILE A 558 -22.08 -8.62 6.19
CA ILE A 558 -21.10 -7.65 5.69
C ILE A 558 -19.71 -8.04 6.18
N VAL A 559 -18.73 -7.87 5.31
CA VAL A 559 -17.31 -7.99 5.62
C VAL A 559 -16.64 -6.66 5.30
N GLU A 560 -15.85 -6.17 6.25
CA GLU A 560 -15.04 -4.96 6.08
C GLU A 560 -13.60 -5.35 5.74
N ILE A 561 -13.06 -4.78 4.67
CA ILE A 561 -11.68 -4.99 4.22
C ILE A 561 -10.91 -3.70 4.43
N THR A 562 -9.75 -3.81 5.05
CA THR A 562 -8.88 -2.65 5.30
C THR A 562 -7.42 -3.05 5.23
N ARG A 563 -6.54 -2.05 5.03
CA ARG A 563 -5.11 -2.27 5.10
C ARG A 563 -4.66 -2.34 6.56
N VAL A 564 -4.14 -3.51 6.93
CA VAL A 564 -3.55 -3.73 8.24
C VAL A 564 -2.27 -2.91 8.32
N CYS A 565 -1.24 -3.34 7.61
CA CYS A 565 0.05 -2.65 7.58
C CYS A 565 0.52 -2.55 6.13
N GLY A 566 1.18 -3.60 5.64
CA GLY A 566 1.60 -3.75 4.24
C GLY A 566 0.58 -4.44 3.34
N TYR A 567 -0.32 -5.23 3.91
CA TYR A 567 -1.29 -6.05 3.21
C TYR A 567 -2.72 -5.76 3.72
N ILE A 568 -3.71 -6.15 2.93
CA ILE A 568 -5.12 -6.00 3.28
C ILE A 568 -5.62 -7.22 4.05
N SER A 569 -6.57 -7.06 4.95
CA SER A 569 -7.21 -8.19 5.64
C SER A 569 -8.63 -7.83 6.05
N PHE A 570 -9.35 -8.82 6.57
CA PHE A 570 -10.70 -8.63 7.07
C PHE A 570 -10.67 -7.93 8.44
N ARG A 571 -11.20 -6.71 8.51
CA ARG A 571 -11.40 -5.98 9.76
C ARG A 571 -12.49 -6.63 10.61
N LEU A 572 -13.63 -6.91 9.99
CA LEU A 572 -14.77 -7.58 10.61
C LEU A 572 -15.24 -8.74 9.73
N VAL A 573 -15.40 -9.91 10.35
CA VAL A 573 -16.08 -11.08 9.76
C VAL A 573 -17.16 -11.51 10.72
N LYS A 574 -18.43 -11.45 10.30
CA LYS A 574 -19.60 -11.76 11.15
C LYS A 574 -19.56 -11.00 12.50
N GLY A 575 -19.19 -9.73 12.46
CA GLY A 575 -19.10 -8.85 13.63
C GLY A 575 -17.92 -9.12 14.58
N ARG A 576 -16.95 -9.98 14.20
CA ARG A 576 -15.75 -10.24 15.00
C ARG A 576 -14.50 -9.78 14.25
N SER A 577 -13.62 -9.08 14.96
CA SER A 577 -12.31 -8.73 14.43
C SER A 577 -11.25 -9.79 14.73
N ARG A 578 -10.33 -9.96 13.77
CA ARG A 578 -9.09 -10.75 13.92
C ARG A 578 -7.90 -9.90 14.40
N MET A 579 -8.06 -8.59 14.48
CA MET A 579 -7.00 -7.65 14.85
C MET A 579 -6.99 -7.35 16.35
N ASN A 580 -5.84 -6.96 16.87
CA ASN A 580 -5.71 -6.49 18.25
C ASN A 580 -6.31 -5.08 18.44
N ASP A 581 -6.59 -4.72 19.70
CA ASP A 581 -7.28 -3.48 20.06
C ASP A 581 -6.51 -2.21 19.63
N GLY A 582 -5.18 -2.23 19.71
CA GLY A 582 -4.36 -1.10 19.27
C GLY A 582 -4.46 -0.87 17.77
N LYS A 583 -4.51 -1.97 17.00
CA LYS A 583 -4.66 -1.92 15.55
C LYS A 583 -6.04 -1.45 15.12
N LEU A 584 -7.07 -1.88 15.84
CA LEU A 584 -8.43 -1.41 15.62
C LEU A 584 -8.57 0.09 15.90
N GLN A 585 -8.03 0.56 17.02
CA GLN A 585 -8.01 1.98 17.34
C GLN A 585 -7.24 2.78 16.28
N GLU A 586 -6.09 2.28 15.83
CA GLU A 586 -5.30 2.93 14.77
C GLU A 586 -6.10 3.08 13.49
N ILE A 587 -6.77 2.03 13.02
CA ILE A 587 -7.61 2.08 11.80
C ILE A 587 -8.80 3.03 11.96
N GLU A 588 -9.44 3.05 13.13
CA GLU A 588 -10.59 3.92 13.44
C GLU A 588 -10.22 5.40 13.52
N GLU A 589 -8.98 5.70 13.90
CA GLU A 589 -8.48 7.06 14.04
C GLU A 589 -7.81 7.59 12.75
N ARG A 590 -7.72 6.78 11.68
CA ARG A 590 -7.24 7.23 10.37
C ARG A 590 -8.21 8.26 9.79
N VAL A 591 -7.67 9.39 9.34
CA VAL A 591 -8.45 10.39 8.62
C VAL A 591 -8.11 10.37 7.14
N ASP A 592 -9.12 10.51 6.29
CA ASP A 592 -8.91 10.71 4.87
C ASP A 592 -8.13 12.00 4.63
N HIS A 593 -7.14 11.92 3.75
CA HIS A 593 -6.39 13.10 3.29
C HIS A 593 -7.26 14.02 2.43
N VAL A 594 -8.45 13.55 2.02
CA VAL A 594 -9.35 14.27 1.13
C VAL A 594 -10.82 14.09 1.59
N LYS A 595 -11.26 14.84 2.61
CA LYS A 595 -12.68 14.78 3.05
C LYS A 595 -13.66 15.43 2.08
N ALA A 596 -14.87 14.87 1.94
CA ALA A 596 -15.97 15.49 1.20
C ALA A 596 -16.49 16.78 1.85
N THR A 597 -16.41 16.86 3.19
CA THR A 597 -16.73 18.06 3.99
C THR A 597 -15.55 19.00 4.09
N GLN A 598 -15.82 20.29 4.07
CA GLN A 598 -14.81 21.31 4.33
C GLN A 598 -14.61 21.53 5.83
N SER A 599 -13.34 21.61 6.28
CA SER A 599 -12.96 22.38 7.47
C SER A 599 -13.08 23.88 7.17
N LEU A 600 -12.99 24.79 8.15
CA LEU A 600 -13.23 26.25 7.96
C LEU A 600 -12.29 26.98 6.94
N LYS A 601 -11.49 26.27 6.13
CA LYS A 601 -10.50 26.82 5.19
C LYS A 601 -11.07 26.96 3.77
N PRO A 602 -11.20 28.17 3.20
CA PRO A 602 -11.91 28.43 1.93
C PRO A 602 -11.35 27.69 0.69
N LEU A 603 -10.13 27.16 0.77
CA LEU A 603 -9.43 26.50 -0.32
C LEU A 603 -9.01 25.09 0.07
N LYS A 604 -9.22 24.13 -0.83
CA LYS A 604 -8.72 22.77 -0.73
C LYS A 604 -7.91 22.43 -1.97
N ASN A 605 -6.64 22.08 -1.78
CA ASN A 605 -5.73 21.64 -2.84
C ASN A 605 -5.86 20.12 -3.06
N ASN A 606 -5.48 19.65 -4.25
CA ASN A 606 -5.50 18.23 -4.66
C ASN A 606 -6.80 17.48 -4.30
N ASP A 607 -7.94 18.14 -4.44
CA ASP A 607 -9.25 17.55 -4.15
C ASP A 607 -9.62 16.51 -5.20
N ILE A 608 -10.16 15.38 -4.74
CA ILE A 608 -10.53 14.23 -5.57
C ILE A 608 -12.04 13.94 -5.52
N VAL A 609 -12.77 14.64 -4.64
CA VAL A 609 -14.20 14.38 -4.42
C VAL A 609 -15.04 15.25 -5.34
N ASN A 610 -14.68 16.52 -5.50
CA ASN A 610 -15.53 17.53 -6.13
C ASN A 610 -15.26 17.69 -7.63
N GLY A 611 -15.24 16.58 -8.37
CA GLY A 611 -15.14 16.55 -9.83
C GLY A 611 -14.04 15.63 -10.34
N PRO A 612 -13.99 15.32 -11.65
CA PRO A 612 -13.00 14.42 -12.23
C PRO A 612 -11.58 14.99 -12.16
N GLY A 613 -10.60 14.13 -11.90
CA GLY A 613 -9.19 14.52 -11.75
C GLY A 613 -8.91 15.23 -10.43
N LEU A 614 -7.66 15.64 -10.23
CA LEU A 614 -7.27 16.51 -9.12
C LEU A 614 -7.78 17.93 -9.35
N ARG A 615 -8.30 18.55 -8.29
CA ARG A 615 -8.87 19.88 -8.36
C ARG A 615 -8.38 20.80 -7.26
N VAL A 616 -8.37 22.08 -7.55
CA VAL A 616 -8.42 23.11 -6.51
C VAL A 616 -9.90 23.41 -6.28
N SER A 617 -10.38 23.16 -5.07
CA SER A 617 -11.76 23.41 -4.69
C SER A 617 -11.86 24.70 -3.87
N VAL A 618 -12.65 25.64 -4.37
CA VAL A 618 -12.95 26.91 -3.73
C VAL A 618 -14.34 26.83 -3.13
N TRP A 619 -14.39 26.99 -1.81
CA TRP A 619 -15.61 26.88 -1.04
C TRP A 619 -16.06 28.26 -0.54
N LEU A 620 -17.18 28.73 -1.07
CA LEU A 620 -17.73 30.04 -0.75
C LEU A 620 -18.58 29.99 0.54
N ASN A 621 -18.74 31.15 1.18
CA ASN A 621 -19.56 31.34 2.38
C ASN A 621 -20.84 32.10 2.01
N GLY A 622 -21.89 31.95 2.81
CA GLY A 622 -23.20 32.55 2.55
C GLY A 622 -24.06 31.70 1.63
N CYS A 623 -25.16 31.16 2.16
CA CYS A 623 -26.13 30.41 1.37
C CYS A 623 -27.56 30.84 1.72
N PRO A 624 -28.34 31.38 0.77
CA PRO A 624 -29.73 31.77 1.01
C PRO A 624 -30.67 30.56 1.10
N HIS A 625 -30.27 29.38 0.61
CA HIS A 625 -31.15 28.21 0.51
C HIS A 625 -31.32 27.45 1.83
N LYS A 626 -30.25 27.38 2.65
CA LYS A 626 -30.24 26.70 3.97
C LYS A 626 -30.93 25.33 3.96
N CYS A 627 -30.61 24.50 2.98
CA CYS A 627 -31.28 23.21 2.76
C CYS A 627 -31.19 22.29 3.99
N LYS A 628 -32.30 21.68 4.38
CA LYS A 628 -32.33 20.71 5.48
C LYS A 628 -31.38 19.54 5.19
N GLY A 629 -30.53 19.19 6.16
CA GLY A 629 -29.58 18.08 6.02
C GLY A 629 -28.37 18.37 5.12
N CYS A 630 -28.14 19.64 4.72
CA CYS A 630 -26.94 20.01 3.96
C CYS A 630 -25.66 19.65 4.71
N HIS A 631 -24.66 19.13 3.98
CA HIS A 631 -23.34 18.76 4.53
C HIS A 631 -22.46 19.98 4.85
N ASN A 632 -22.81 21.15 4.32
CA ASN A 632 -22.03 22.40 4.42
C ASN A 632 -22.74 23.49 5.23
N GLN A 633 -23.47 23.10 6.27
CA GLN A 633 -24.20 24.03 7.14
C GLN A 633 -23.31 25.11 7.74
N GLN A 634 -22.04 24.79 8.01
CA GLN A 634 -21.06 25.77 8.51
C GLN A 634 -20.77 26.92 7.52
N LEU A 635 -21.15 26.81 6.25
CA LEU A 635 -20.94 27.84 5.23
C LEU A 635 -22.17 28.72 4.98
N TRP A 636 -23.25 28.56 5.74
CA TRP A 636 -24.48 29.34 5.51
C TRP A 636 -24.33 30.82 5.84
N ASP A 637 -23.43 31.16 6.75
CA ASP A 637 -23.18 32.53 7.15
C ASP A 637 -22.24 33.22 6.16
N TYR A 638 -22.62 34.42 5.72
CA TYR A 638 -21.90 35.25 4.75
C TYR A 638 -20.59 35.85 5.26
N LYS A 639 -20.15 35.53 6.48
CA LYS A 639 -18.90 36.01 7.05
C LYS A 639 -17.81 34.96 6.82
N PRO A 640 -17.03 35.03 5.72
CA PRO A 640 -15.84 34.21 5.63
C PRO A 640 -14.85 34.66 6.71
N SER A 641 -14.27 33.70 7.43
CA SER A 641 -13.19 33.94 8.38
C SER A 641 -11.91 34.42 7.68
N ILE A 642 -11.77 34.16 6.37
CA ILE A 642 -10.60 34.46 5.53
C ILE A 642 -11.06 34.93 4.13
N PRO A 643 -10.57 36.07 3.60
CA PRO A 643 -10.89 36.52 2.24
C PRO A 643 -10.45 35.54 1.14
N TYR A 644 -11.19 35.45 0.05
CA TYR A 644 -10.80 34.66 -1.13
C TYR A 644 -9.68 35.36 -1.91
N ASN A 645 -8.50 34.74 -1.97
CA ASN A 645 -7.37 35.23 -2.74
C ASN A 645 -7.31 34.55 -4.12
N VAL A 646 -7.64 35.29 -5.18
CA VAL A 646 -7.67 34.78 -6.56
C VAL A 646 -6.27 34.38 -7.04
N ASP A 647 -5.24 35.16 -6.70
CA ASP A 647 -3.87 34.86 -7.11
C ASP A 647 -3.36 33.57 -6.46
N GLU A 648 -3.76 33.31 -5.20
CA GLU A 648 -3.45 32.06 -4.51
C GLU A 648 -4.12 30.86 -5.19
N ILE A 649 -5.39 30.97 -5.59
CA ILE A 649 -6.10 29.90 -6.31
C ILE A 649 -5.38 29.55 -7.61
N VAL A 650 -5.05 30.57 -8.41
CA VAL A 650 -4.34 30.37 -9.69
C VAL A 650 -2.95 29.79 -9.42
N LYS A 651 -2.22 30.30 -8.43
CA LYS A 651 -0.90 29.77 -8.05
C LYS A 651 -0.99 28.29 -7.70
N LEU A 652 -1.96 27.88 -6.87
CA LEU A 652 -2.15 26.47 -6.54
C LEU A 652 -2.37 25.64 -7.81
N MET A 653 -3.20 26.10 -8.75
CA MET A 653 -3.44 25.42 -10.03
C MET A 653 -2.22 25.37 -10.96
N CYS A 654 -1.32 26.35 -10.89
CA CYS A 654 -0.07 26.39 -11.66
C CYS A 654 1.05 25.52 -11.06
N THR A 655 1.00 25.24 -9.76
CA THR A 655 2.06 24.50 -9.06
C THR A 655 1.86 22.98 -9.07
N GLY A 656 2.94 22.26 -9.39
CA GLY A 656 3.00 20.80 -9.31
C GLY A 656 2.18 20.12 -10.39
N ILE A 657 1.10 19.47 -9.98
CA ILE A 657 0.28 18.60 -10.82
C ILE A 657 -0.75 19.43 -11.57
N GLN A 658 -1.07 19.01 -12.79
CA GLN A 658 -2.24 19.53 -13.50
C GLN A 658 -3.51 19.35 -12.65
N LYS A 659 -4.16 20.47 -12.34
CA LYS A 659 -5.39 20.54 -11.56
C LYS A 659 -6.44 21.35 -12.29
N ASP A 660 -7.68 20.92 -12.16
CA ASP A 660 -8.88 21.63 -12.62
C ASP A 660 -9.51 22.41 -11.44
N LEU A 661 -10.55 23.22 -11.67
CA LEU A 661 -11.13 24.11 -10.65
C LEU A 661 -12.56 23.68 -10.29
N SER A 662 -12.87 23.63 -9.00
CA SER A 662 -14.25 23.47 -8.52
C SER A 662 -14.67 24.64 -7.65
N ILE A 663 -15.84 25.22 -7.92
CA ILE A 663 -16.41 26.30 -7.13
C ILE A 663 -17.71 25.81 -6.53
N LEU A 664 -17.76 25.73 -5.20
CA LEU A 664 -18.88 25.16 -4.45
C LEU A 664 -18.95 25.77 -3.04
N GLY A 665 -19.68 25.14 -2.13
CA GLY A 665 -19.90 25.64 -0.77
C GLY A 665 -21.23 26.35 -0.64
N GLY A 666 -21.24 27.52 -0.01
CA GLY A 666 -22.41 28.34 0.30
C GLY A 666 -23.39 28.46 -0.87
N GLU A 667 -23.38 29.57 -1.59
CA GLU A 667 -24.10 29.69 -2.86
C GLU A 667 -23.26 30.56 -3.80
N PRO A 668 -22.51 29.96 -4.74
CA PRO A 668 -21.61 30.70 -5.62
C PRO A 668 -22.28 31.77 -6.48
N LEU A 669 -23.57 31.62 -6.77
CA LEU A 669 -24.34 32.55 -7.59
C LEU A 669 -25.26 33.47 -6.77
N ALA A 670 -25.13 33.47 -5.44
CA ALA A 670 -25.84 34.43 -4.61
C ALA A 670 -25.36 35.86 -4.92
N PRO A 671 -26.21 36.89 -4.75
CA PRO A 671 -25.84 38.28 -5.03
C PRO A 671 -24.52 38.73 -4.39
N GLU A 672 -24.20 38.23 -3.19
CA GLU A 672 -22.98 38.55 -2.46
C GLU A 672 -21.73 37.83 -3.02
N ASN A 673 -21.91 36.69 -3.70
CA ASN A 673 -20.82 35.82 -4.14
C ASN A 673 -20.57 35.86 -5.66
N VAL A 674 -21.57 36.21 -6.47
CA VAL A 674 -21.49 36.12 -7.94
C VAL A 674 -20.30 36.89 -8.52
N ASN A 675 -19.95 38.04 -7.94
CA ASN A 675 -18.82 38.86 -8.37
C ASN A 675 -17.46 38.20 -8.11
N ILE A 676 -17.29 37.56 -6.94
CA ILE A 676 -16.02 36.87 -6.63
C ILE A 676 -15.91 35.57 -7.46
N THR A 677 -17.01 34.85 -7.64
CA THR A 677 -17.09 33.68 -8.52
C THR A 677 -16.67 34.03 -9.95
N LEU A 678 -17.21 35.11 -10.52
CA LEU A 678 -16.86 35.57 -11.86
C LEU A 678 -15.38 35.93 -11.96
N LYS A 679 -14.83 36.67 -10.99
CA LYS A 679 -13.40 37.05 -10.95
C LYS A 679 -12.48 35.84 -10.92
N ILE A 680 -12.81 34.82 -10.12
CA ILE A 680 -12.04 33.57 -10.06
C ILE A 680 -12.05 32.88 -11.43
N CYS A 681 -13.23 32.69 -12.04
CA CYS A 681 -13.34 32.06 -13.35
C CYS A 681 -12.57 32.80 -14.44
N GLN A 682 -12.68 34.14 -14.47
CA GLN A 682 -11.96 34.98 -15.43
C GLN A 682 -10.44 34.85 -15.28
N ALA A 683 -9.92 34.94 -14.05
CA ALA A 683 -8.49 34.80 -13.80
C ALA A 683 -7.96 33.42 -14.21
N VAL A 684 -8.70 32.36 -13.90
CA VAL A 684 -8.33 31.00 -14.28
C VAL A 684 -8.35 30.81 -15.79
N LYS A 685 -9.39 31.23 -16.50
CA LYS A 685 -9.44 31.11 -17.97
C LYS A 685 -8.44 32.01 -18.68
N GLN A 686 -8.07 33.15 -18.10
CA GLN A 686 -7.05 34.03 -18.65
C GLN A 686 -5.65 33.40 -18.57
N ILE A 687 -5.30 32.77 -17.44
CA ILE A 687 -3.95 32.25 -17.19
C ILE A 687 -3.83 30.78 -17.64
N LEU A 688 -4.91 30.01 -17.52
CA LEU A 688 -4.99 28.57 -17.77
C LEU A 688 -6.25 28.23 -18.61
N PRO A 689 -6.29 28.63 -19.90
CA PRO A 689 -7.51 28.56 -20.72
C PRO A 689 -8.08 27.14 -20.88
N ASP A 690 -7.20 26.13 -20.91
CA ASP A 690 -7.58 24.72 -21.10
C ASP A 690 -8.06 24.03 -19.82
N ARG A 691 -8.07 24.73 -18.67
CA ARG A 691 -8.49 24.15 -17.40
C ARG A 691 -9.99 24.11 -17.29
N ASN A 692 -10.46 22.97 -16.81
CA ASN A 692 -11.87 22.70 -16.67
C ASN A 692 -12.39 23.33 -15.35
N ILE A 693 -13.51 24.03 -15.41
CA ILE A 693 -14.13 24.69 -14.25
C ILE A 693 -15.52 24.09 -14.01
N TRP A 694 -15.75 23.57 -12.81
CA TRP A 694 -17.05 23.10 -12.34
C TRP A 694 -17.63 24.08 -11.34
N LEU A 695 -18.92 24.31 -11.41
CA LEU A 695 -19.65 25.19 -10.49
C LEU A 695 -20.88 24.48 -9.96
N TRP A 696 -21.04 24.45 -8.64
CA TRP A 696 -22.25 23.98 -7.96
C TRP A 696 -23.12 25.16 -7.56
N THR A 697 -24.43 25.03 -7.74
CA THR A 697 -25.41 26.04 -7.31
C THR A 697 -26.71 25.36 -6.86
N GLY A 698 -27.39 25.96 -5.89
CA GLY A 698 -28.73 25.57 -5.46
C GLY A 698 -29.85 26.18 -6.33
N TYR A 699 -29.53 27.05 -7.27
CA TYR A 699 -30.46 27.51 -8.30
C TYR A 699 -30.60 26.46 -9.42
N ASP A 700 -31.74 26.47 -10.10
CA ASP A 700 -31.93 25.68 -11.31
C ASP A 700 -31.33 26.44 -12.51
N TYR A 701 -30.81 25.72 -13.51
CA TYR A 701 -30.22 26.27 -14.74
C TYR A 701 -31.06 27.39 -15.36
N GLU A 702 -32.38 27.22 -15.39
CA GLU A 702 -33.32 28.17 -15.97
C GLU A 702 -33.27 29.55 -15.28
N GLN A 703 -32.83 29.61 -14.03
CA GLN A 703 -32.68 30.84 -13.24
C GLN A 703 -31.32 31.54 -13.46
N VAL A 704 -30.30 30.81 -13.91
CA VAL A 704 -28.89 31.28 -13.94
C VAL A 704 -28.25 31.25 -15.33
N LYS A 705 -28.91 30.71 -16.34
CA LYS A 705 -28.41 30.56 -17.72
C LYS A 705 -27.86 31.86 -18.34
N ASP A 706 -28.38 33.01 -17.92
CA ASP A 706 -28.01 34.32 -18.46
C ASP A 706 -26.84 34.98 -17.70
N PHE A 707 -26.31 34.33 -16.66
CA PHE A 707 -25.18 34.85 -15.89
C PHE A 707 -23.89 34.75 -16.72
N GLU A 708 -23.05 35.79 -16.66
CA GLU A 708 -21.80 35.84 -17.44
C GLU A 708 -20.87 34.64 -17.16
N VAL A 709 -20.86 34.16 -15.92
CA VAL A 709 -20.05 33.03 -15.49
C VAL A 709 -20.34 31.74 -16.28
N MET A 710 -21.55 31.57 -16.84
CA MET A 710 -21.91 30.40 -17.66
C MET A 710 -21.03 30.26 -18.91
N LYS A 711 -20.47 31.36 -19.42
CA LYS A 711 -19.55 31.37 -20.57
C LYS A 711 -18.13 30.94 -20.22
N LEU A 712 -17.79 30.90 -18.93
CA LEU A 712 -16.45 30.65 -18.43
C LEU A 712 -16.32 29.28 -17.76
N ILE A 713 -17.43 28.69 -17.34
CA ILE A 713 -17.43 27.36 -16.73
C ILE A 713 -17.67 26.28 -17.79
N ASP A 714 -17.29 25.05 -17.46
CA ASP A 714 -17.40 23.91 -18.37
C ASP A 714 -18.48 22.92 -17.93
N VAL A 715 -18.80 22.88 -16.63
CA VAL A 715 -19.84 22.03 -16.05
C VAL A 715 -20.59 22.80 -14.96
N LEU A 716 -21.91 22.77 -15.03
CA LEU A 716 -22.81 23.27 -13.99
C LEU A 716 -23.45 22.09 -13.26
N VAL A 717 -23.37 22.07 -11.93
CA VAL A 717 -24.19 21.18 -11.10
C VAL A 717 -25.27 22.02 -10.43
N ASP A 718 -26.52 21.81 -10.82
CA ASP A 718 -27.63 22.68 -10.45
C ASP A 718 -28.62 22.03 -9.46
N GLY A 719 -29.46 22.87 -8.87
CA GLY A 719 -30.56 22.46 -8.01
C GLY A 719 -30.18 22.28 -6.53
N LYS A 720 -31.16 22.53 -5.66
CA LYS A 720 -31.01 22.40 -4.20
C LYS A 720 -30.75 20.96 -3.78
N PHE A 721 -29.98 20.79 -2.71
CA PHE A 721 -29.96 19.52 -1.99
C PHE A 721 -31.33 19.23 -1.36
N ILE A 722 -31.86 18.02 -1.60
CA ILE A 722 -33.12 17.53 -1.03
C ILE A 722 -32.82 16.25 -0.24
N GLN A 723 -33.01 16.29 1.09
CA GLN A 723 -32.66 15.19 1.99
C GLN A 723 -33.41 13.89 1.65
N GLU A 724 -34.67 13.99 1.26
CA GLU A 724 -35.53 12.85 0.90
C GLU A 724 -35.09 12.18 -0.42
N LYS A 725 -34.29 12.89 -1.23
CA LYS A 725 -33.72 12.42 -2.49
C LYS A 725 -32.22 12.14 -2.38
N LYS A 726 -31.66 12.11 -1.16
CA LYS A 726 -30.25 11.84 -0.92
C LYS A 726 -29.90 10.44 -1.42
N ASP A 727 -28.84 10.36 -2.21
CA ASP A 727 -28.31 9.09 -2.69
C ASP A 727 -26.79 9.17 -2.74
N VAL A 728 -26.13 8.36 -1.92
CA VAL A 728 -24.67 8.33 -1.76
C VAL A 728 -23.96 7.64 -2.92
N SER A 729 -24.70 6.95 -3.79
CA SER A 729 -24.15 6.31 -5.00
C SER A 729 -23.93 7.29 -6.16
N LEU A 730 -24.52 8.48 -6.09
CA LEU A 730 -24.40 9.50 -7.12
C LEU A 730 -22.99 10.10 -7.17
N GLN A 731 -22.46 10.28 -8.37
CA GLN A 731 -21.19 10.99 -8.54
C GLN A 731 -21.40 12.50 -8.54
N TYR A 732 -20.59 13.22 -7.75
CA TYR A 732 -20.46 14.68 -7.76
C TYR A 732 -21.72 15.49 -7.38
N ARG A 733 -22.78 14.84 -6.90
CA ARG A 733 -24.03 15.47 -6.43
C ARG A 733 -24.62 14.71 -5.25
N GLY A 734 -25.40 15.39 -4.41
CA GLY A 734 -25.92 14.83 -3.16
C GLY A 734 -27.35 14.31 -3.24
N SER A 735 -28.15 14.76 -4.21
CA SER A 735 -29.54 14.32 -4.36
C SER A 735 -29.95 14.13 -5.82
N THR A 736 -30.87 13.19 -6.08
CA THR A 736 -31.25 12.76 -7.44
C THR A 736 -31.91 13.85 -8.29
N ASN A 737 -32.37 14.95 -7.68
CA ASN A 737 -32.90 16.10 -8.42
C ASN A 737 -31.82 17.00 -9.02
N GLN A 738 -30.58 16.94 -8.52
CA GLN A 738 -29.51 17.80 -9.01
C GLN A 738 -29.02 17.31 -10.37
N ARG A 739 -28.84 18.21 -11.34
CA ARG A 739 -28.43 17.86 -12.70
C ARG A 739 -26.98 18.28 -12.94
N ILE A 740 -26.24 17.50 -13.72
CA ILE A 740 -24.90 17.85 -14.18
C ILE A 740 -25.02 18.23 -15.65
N LEU A 741 -24.81 19.51 -15.95
CA LEU A 741 -25.23 20.15 -17.20
C LEU A 741 -24.07 20.78 -17.95
N ASN A 742 -24.24 20.89 -19.27
CA ASN A 742 -23.50 21.84 -20.09
C ASN A 742 -24.03 23.25 -19.79
N PRO A 743 -23.18 24.20 -19.37
CA PRO A 743 -23.61 25.53 -18.94
C PRO A 743 -24.10 26.43 -20.09
N LEU A 744 -23.79 26.08 -21.34
CA LEU A 744 -24.23 26.85 -22.52
C LEU A 744 -25.54 26.32 -23.13
N THR A 745 -25.75 25.00 -23.08
CA THR A 745 -26.92 24.37 -23.72
C THR A 745 -28.01 23.96 -22.71
N GLY A 746 -27.65 23.77 -21.44
CA GLY A 746 -28.54 23.20 -20.43
C GLY A 746 -28.74 21.69 -20.58
N GLU A 747 -28.03 21.04 -21.50
CA GLU A 747 -28.15 19.60 -21.72
C GLU A 747 -27.45 18.81 -20.61
N VAL A 748 -28.07 17.70 -20.20
CA VAL A 748 -27.50 16.79 -19.20
C VAL A 748 -26.29 16.07 -19.77
N LEU A 749 -25.18 16.14 -19.05
CA LEU A 749 -23.94 15.47 -19.41
C LEU A 749 -24.02 13.98 -19.03
N ALA A 750 -24.46 13.16 -19.98
CA ALA A 750 -24.69 11.72 -19.77
C ALA A 750 -23.46 10.95 -19.26
N LYS A 751 -22.24 11.43 -19.51
CA LYS A 751 -21.00 10.84 -18.99
C LYS A 751 -20.84 10.90 -17.46
N TYR A 752 -21.70 11.65 -16.76
CA TYR A 752 -21.71 11.82 -15.30
C TYR A 752 -23.04 11.39 -14.66
N MET A 753 -23.94 10.78 -15.43
CA MET A 753 -25.13 10.08 -14.89
C MET A 753 -24.75 8.68 -14.46
#